data_AF-A0A089LLU9-F1
#
_entry.id   AF-A0A089LLU9-F1
#
_cell.length_a   1.000
_cell.length_b   1.000
_cell.length_c   1.000
_cell.angle_alpha   90.00
_cell.angle_beta   90.00
_cell.angle_gamma   90.00
#
_symmetry.space_group_name_H-M   'P 1'
#
loop_
_entity.id
_entity.type
_entity.pdbx_description
1 polymer ?
#
loop_
_entity_poly.entity_id
_entity_poly.type
_entity_poly.pdbx_seq_one_letter_code
_entity_poly.pdbx_strand_id
1 'polypeptide(L)'
;MGRQKRYKSKKSSSRRLQASFLAGTLLAGSLPGLTYAAADSIITAVPTGVDLSSFADLAKASSAKQSAINEAKQQGLLTGDSSGQFRPLDALTRQELAALLVRALGLPLSDAKASSFSDVPAAGWGASAVEAVYRAGLMTGRSGGSFAPNDSVSREELAAVFVRAVNGVGARGGAVPPVQDMKQVSSWAADAVSTALRLNLIDTPNEELNPKNPVLREDIAGFLLNIFQKQDRMAVITQVDGDVITIDGIPYLATGKLKELLGGQNADALEGAVLTFKSANRNIGDLTNLEIVKNGTVLNTGGTSYAGALEISASGVTVKGGSLDQLTIGQGVTSVVVDAQLKRLVVDGGQAVELKGSGKFDVLAVTNPQTRLTLDPNMQVGTLELPAGVDLTQIIANWSQVQGRIQNVLGGFDNRAAATPVPQETATAVTGPSAEPTLEPAPTPVVEPTPTPVAEPTPTPTPEPTPTPTPEPTPTPTPVAEPTPTPTPEPTPTPTPEPTPTPIPMPTPIIPIPTPIIPTPIPTPIPTPANHDPVAIDSIATLAIRLTDGARTIDLASAFWDPDGDSLTYTAVSSASNVAAVSVNGTILTVTPANVGSANITFTASDGRGGSASQTFLLTVTPAPNLNPVIIQAPADAALTVGDAVYSVDLFPVFSDPDGDPLTFEAVSSDPSVATVSINGGTAAVQALAAGTATIQVKALDGRGGEGTAFFQVNVAAGGNPPAPNQAPAAVSVIYEQVLTSGVTNPRTYDLSQLFEDADGDNLTFTAAVQSADIASASISGSLLTLTPGTVAGSSQVTITAYDGRGGTGTYSFAVRNAPLAPSGKVEIHTKQGVASPVTYDLSALFPGQTSFTVYSGTPDSTFTGPATLSGKTWTWDGSSMLTYWVIGANGTAAVIQVAADPQGTADLYFSQYMSLDNSRNALELFFNPVGDTSQPVTGYSLEIHQYNVSTHTPKVWSQSIVPFYKGMPYIFIDSMFSDYFDITNTVYYNDEMDLLQSSTMVTTGFVLKKNGVTIDVLGDPNGITQFMPNGGTIIRKSGIRAGSSAFDQTGEWNSYATGTTQYFGQHTP
;
A
#
# COMPACT_ATOMS: atom_id res chain seq x y z
N MET A 1 5.79 -76.88 -10.11
CA MET A 1 4.31 -77.00 -10.18
C MET A 1 3.81 -76.73 -8.76
N GLY A 2 2.92 -75.78 -8.43
CA GLY A 2 1.52 -75.59 -8.85
C GLY A 2 0.59 -76.05 -7.69
N ARG A 3 -0.58 -75.48 -7.35
CA ARG A 3 -1.42 -74.39 -7.91
C ARG A 3 -2.53 -73.97 -6.89
N GLN A 4 -2.84 -72.66 -6.79
CA GLN A 4 -4.22 -72.07 -6.65
C GLN A 4 -5.08 -72.40 -5.37
N LYS A 5 -6.14 -71.68 -4.95
CA LYS A 5 -6.80 -70.39 -5.33
C LYS A 5 -7.75 -69.86 -4.21
N ARG A 6 -7.94 -68.52 -4.18
CA ARG A 6 -9.15 -67.64 -3.95
C ARG A 6 -10.55 -68.30 -3.63
N TYR A 7 -11.56 -67.65 -3.01
CA TYR A 7 -12.27 -66.41 -3.48
C TYR A 7 -13.24 -65.74 -2.44
N LYS A 8 -13.84 -64.58 -2.82
CA LYS A 8 -14.57 -63.50 -2.07
C LYS A 8 -16.02 -63.78 -1.57
N SER A 9 -16.59 -62.84 -0.79
CA SER A 9 -18.03 -62.42 -0.79
C SER A 9 -18.22 -60.88 -0.58
N LYS A 10 -19.43 -60.31 -0.80
CA LYS A 10 -19.76 -58.84 -0.78
C LYS A 10 -21.30 -58.55 -0.75
N LYS A 11 -21.75 -57.32 -0.37
CA LYS A 11 -23.16 -56.73 -0.34
C LYS A 11 -24.00 -57.02 0.93
N SER A 12 -25.13 -56.37 1.32
CA SER A 12 -25.75 -55.00 1.21
C SER A 12 -27.23 -55.08 1.74
N SER A 13 -28.02 -54.11 2.26
CA SER A 13 -27.85 -52.75 2.85
C SER A 13 -29.21 -52.03 3.19
N SER A 14 -29.24 -51.16 4.22
CA SER A 14 -30.20 -50.02 4.51
C SER A 14 -31.59 -50.25 5.15
N ARG A 15 -31.92 -49.50 6.25
CA ARG A 15 -33.03 -48.50 6.42
C ARG A 15 -33.42 -48.09 7.89
N ARG A 16 -33.38 -46.77 8.16
CA ARG A 16 -34.31 -45.82 8.88
C ARG A 16 -35.09 -46.12 10.21
N LEU A 17 -34.94 -45.16 11.17
CA LEU A 17 -35.93 -44.45 12.04
C LEU A 17 -36.84 -45.14 13.09
N GLN A 18 -36.75 -44.69 14.36
CA GLN A 18 -37.77 -43.90 15.12
C GLN A 18 -37.19 -43.38 16.48
N ALA A 19 -37.94 -42.63 17.32
CA ALA A 19 -37.41 -41.84 18.46
C ALA A 19 -38.41 -41.62 19.63
N SER A 20 -37.93 -41.24 20.84
CA SER A 20 -38.46 -40.16 21.75
C SER A 20 -38.11 -40.32 23.26
N PHE A 21 -38.17 -39.19 24.02
CA PHE A 21 -38.12 -38.97 25.49
C PHE A 21 -36.79 -39.21 26.28
N LEU A 22 -36.49 -38.55 27.42
CA LEU A 22 -36.63 -37.13 27.85
C LEU A 22 -35.87 -36.87 29.20
N ALA A 23 -35.34 -35.64 29.39
CA ALA A 23 -34.90 -35.02 30.67
C ALA A 23 -33.64 -35.54 31.41
N GLY A 24 -32.86 -34.62 32.00
CA GLY A 24 -31.67 -34.91 32.83
C GLY A 24 -30.62 -33.78 32.88
N THR A 25 -30.90 -32.70 33.62
CA THR A 25 -30.13 -31.43 33.63
C THR A 25 -28.74 -31.51 34.30
N LEU A 26 -27.69 -30.95 33.68
CA LEU A 26 -26.74 -29.99 34.29
C LEU A 26 -25.71 -29.43 33.27
N LEU A 27 -25.33 -28.17 33.43
CA LEU A 27 -24.31 -27.48 32.60
C LEU A 27 -22.93 -27.52 33.27
N ALA A 28 -21.91 -27.90 32.50
CA ALA A 28 -20.49 -27.66 32.81
C ALA A 28 -19.66 -27.68 31.51
N GLY A 29 -19.93 -26.72 30.61
CA GLY A 29 -19.28 -26.64 29.30
C GLY A 29 -17.86 -26.05 29.38
N SER A 30 -16.85 -26.87 29.61
CA SER A 30 -15.45 -26.47 29.44
C SER A 30 -15.13 -26.29 27.95
N LEU A 31 -14.79 -25.06 27.54
CA LEU A 31 -14.33 -24.76 26.19
C LEU A 31 -12.98 -25.47 25.93
N PRO A 32 -12.83 -26.26 24.85
CA PRO A 32 -11.52 -26.74 24.42
C PRO A 32 -10.74 -25.57 23.82
N GLY A 33 -9.56 -25.26 24.39
CA GLY A 33 -8.67 -24.25 23.81
C GLY A 33 -8.13 -24.70 22.46
N LEU A 34 -8.23 -23.84 21.45
CA LEU A 34 -7.67 -24.10 20.12
C LEU A 34 -6.14 -23.96 20.16
N THR A 35 -5.44 -25.08 20.32
CA THR A 35 -4.01 -25.16 20.04
C THR A 35 -3.79 -25.02 18.53
N TYR A 36 -3.08 -23.96 18.10
CA TYR A 36 -2.57 -23.87 16.74
C TYR A 36 -1.63 -25.03 16.46
N ALA A 37 -2.07 -26.00 15.67
CA ALA A 37 -1.20 -26.99 15.04
C ALA A 37 -0.73 -26.39 13.70
N ALA A 38 0.57 -26.42 13.44
CA ALA A 38 1.13 -25.93 12.19
C ALA A 38 0.55 -26.72 11.01
N ALA A 39 -0.19 -26.03 10.13
CA ALA A 39 -0.91 -26.62 9.01
C ALA A 39 0.00 -26.78 7.78
N ASP A 40 1.08 -27.54 7.94
CA ASP A 40 1.93 -27.95 6.82
C ASP A 40 1.15 -28.86 5.87
N SER A 41 1.29 -28.62 4.56
CA SER A 41 0.74 -29.44 3.47
C SER A 41 -0.78 -29.68 3.43
N ILE A 42 -1.50 -28.76 2.75
CA ILE A 42 -2.27 -29.05 1.52
C ILE A 42 -2.43 -27.73 0.75
N ILE A 43 -1.63 -27.53 -0.31
CA ILE A 43 -1.83 -26.41 -1.24
C ILE A 43 -2.82 -26.87 -2.31
N THR A 44 -4.11 -26.67 -2.06
CA THR A 44 -5.11 -26.66 -3.13
C THR A 44 -5.06 -25.29 -3.80
N ALA A 45 -5.03 -25.26 -5.14
CA ALA A 45 -4.62 -24.09 -5.92
C ALA A 45 -5.27 -22.76 -5.50
N VAL A 46 -4.44 -21.75 -5.23
CA VAL A 46 -4.84 -20.34 -5.35
C VAL A 46 -5.34 -20.13 -6.79
N PRO A 47 -6.52 -19.53 -7.01
CA PRO A 47 -7.07 -19.36 -8.35
C PRO A 47 -6.16 -18.43 -9.18
N THR A 48 -5.56 -18.99 -10.23
CA THR A 48 -4.70 -18.26 -11.17
C THR A 48 -5.53 -17.29 -12.00
N GLY A 49 -5.51 -16.01 -11.65
CA GLY A 49 -6.22 -14.95 -12.37
C GLY A 49 -6.90 -13.96 -11.44
N VAL A 50 -6.13 -13.13 -10.73
CA VAL A 50 -6.66 -11.88 -10.18
C VAL A 50 -6.79 -10.90 -11.34
N ASP A 51 -8.03 -10.59 -11.73
CA ASP A 51 -8.32 -9.50 -12.66
C ASP A 51 -7.99 -8.15 -11.99
N LEU A 52 -6.94 -7.49 -12.49
CA LEU A 52 -6.43 -6.22 -11.96
C LEU A 52 -7.14 -4.98 -12.52
N SER A 53 -8.16 -5.12 -13.39
CA SER A 53 -8.98 -3.98 -13.80
C SER A 53 -9.77 -3.40 -12.61
N SER A 54 -10.15 -2.12 -12.67
CA SER A 54 -11.09 -1.55 -11.70
C SER A 54 -12.48 -2.16 -11.87
N PHE A 55 -13.30 -2.21 -10.81
CA PHE A 55 -14.69 -2.67 -10.94
C PHE A 55 -15.49 -1.77 -11.89
N ALA A 56 -16.32 -2.37 -12.74
CA ALA A 56 -17.02 -1.68 -13.82
C ALA A 56 -18.00 -0.59 -13.32
N ASP A 57 -18.42 -0.66 -12.06
CA ASP A 57 -19.31 0.28 -11.40
C ASP A 57 -18.67 1.01 -10.20
N LEU A 58 -17.33 1.01 -10.09
CA LEU A 58 -16.59 1.68 -9.00
C LEU A 58 -17.01 3.16 -8.82
N ALA A 59 -17.29 3.86 -9.94
CA ALA A 59 -17.72 5.25 -9.94
C ALA A 59 -19.09 5.50 -9.25
N LYS A 60 -19.83 4.44 -8.86
CA LYS A 60 -21.03 4.54 -8.02
C LYS A 60 -20.72 4.56 -6.51
N ALA A 61 -19.50 4.22 -6.11
CA ALA A 61 -19.06 4.28 -4.71
C ALA A 61 -18.67 5.72 -4.33
N SER A 62 -18.83 6.05 -3.06
CA SER A 62 -18.36 7.30 -2.47
C SER A 62 -16.87 7.50 -2.76
N SER A 63 -16.47 8.68 -3.23
CA SER A 63 -15.10 8.95 -3.70
C SER A 63 -14.03 8.56 -2.67
N ALA A 64 -14.26 8.88 -1.39
CA ALA A 64 -13.39 8.53 -0.27
C ALA A 64 -13.23 7.02 -0.01
N LYS A 65 -14.11 6.16 -0.54
CA LYS A 65 -14.04 4.70 -0.42
C LYS A 65 -13.44 4.02 -1.67
N GLN A 66 -13.36 4.70 -2.82
CA GLN A 66 -12.94 4.10 -4.10
C GLN A 66 -11.49 3.57 -4.10
N SER A 67 -10.57 4.25 -3.41
CA SER A 67 -9.18 3.80 -3.22
C SER A 67 -9.13 2.48 -2.47
N ALA A 68 -9.76 2.41 -1.29
CA ALA A 68 -9.84 1.23 -0.45
C ALA A 68 -10.50 0.03 -1.18
N ILE A 69 -11.54 0.27 -1.99
CA ILE A 69 -12.18 -0.78 -2.79
C ILE A 69 -11.22 -1.36 -3.83
N ASN A 70 -10.42 -0.52 -4.50
CA ASN A 70 -9.40 -1.00 -5.46
C ASN A 70 -8.25 -1.72 -4.77
N GLU A 71 -7.70 -1.17 -3.69
CA GLU A 71 -6.59 -1.78 -2.94
C GLU A 71 -7.01 -3.14 -2.36
N ALA A 72 -8.19 -3.24 -1.76
CA ALA A 72 -8.70 -4.51 -1.25
C ALA A 72 -9.07 -5.51 -2.36
N LYS A 73 -9.30 -5.08 -3.61
CA LYS A 73 -9.33 -5.98 -4.79
C LYS A 73 -7.92 -6.48 -5.12
N GLN A 74 -6.93 -5.59 -5.17
CA GLN A 74 -5.53 -5.93 -5.49
C GLN A 74 -4.92 -6.89 -4.46
N GLN A 75 -5.20 -6.70 -3.16
CA GLN A 75 -4.81 -7.62 -2.08
C GLN A 75 -5.62 -8.94 -2.06
N GLY A 76 -6.57 -9.13 -2.98
CA GLY A 76 -7.39 -10.34 -3.09
C GLY A 76 -8.44 -10.51 -1.97
N LEU A 77 -8.69 -9.46 -1.17
CA LEU A 77 -9.66 -9.46 -0.09
C LEU A 77 -11.09 -9.34 -0.63
N LEU A 78 -11.29 -8.52 -1.67
CA LEU A 78 -12.57 -8.29 -2.36
C LEU A 78 -12.64 -9.01 -3.71
N THR A 79 -13.85 -9.43 -4.09
CA THR A 79 -14.18 -9.83 -5.46
C THR A 79 -15.53 -9.25 -5.87
N GLY A 80 -15.70 -8.98 -7.17
CA GLY A 80 -16.98 -8.58 -7.75
C GLY A 80 -17.93 -9.75 -7.96
N ASP A 81 -19.06 -9.48 -8.60
CA ASP A 81 -19.96 -10.48 -9.16
C ASP A 81 -19.39 -11.10 -10.47
N SER A 82 -20.12 -12.06 -11.05
CA SER A 82 -19.75 -12.71 -12.32
C SER A 82 -19.79 -11.79 -13.55
N SER A 83 -20.19 -10.53 -13.38
CA SER A 83 -20.25 -9.50 -14.42
C SER A 83 -19.22 -8.38 -14.18
N GLY A 84 -18.32 -8.52 -13.20
CA GLY A 84 -17.26 -7.55 -12.88
C GLY A 84 -17.73 -6.34 -12.07
N GLN A 85 -18.96 -6.36 -11.53
CA GLN A 85 -19.48 -5.27 -10.70
C GLN A 85 -19.17 -5.50 -9.22
N PHE A 86 -18.94 -4.41 -8.50
CA PHE A 86 -18.75 -4.38 -7.06
C PHE A 86 -20.06 -4.19 -6.29
N ARG A 87 -21.06 -3.51 -6.87
CA ARG A 87 -22.34 -3.16 -6.21
C ARG A 87 -22.11 -2.40 -4.87
N PRO A 88 -21.48 -1.21 -4.88
CA PRO A 88 -21.04 -0.52 -3.66
C PRO A 88 -22.17 -0.13 -2.69
N LEU A 89 -23.29 0.36 -3.22
CA LEU A 89 -24.44 0.86 -2.45
C LEU A 89 -25.37 -0.26 -1.93
N ASP A 90 -25.08 -1.52 -2.28
CA ASP A 90 -25.89 -2.66 -1.83
C ASP A 90 -25.49 -3.07 -0.41
N ALA A 91 -26.47 -3.47 0.41
CA ALA A 91 -26.22 -4.02 1.74
C ALA A 91 -25.46 -5.35 1.66
N LEU A 92 -24.40 -5.49 2.46
CA LEU A 92 -23.58 -6.70 2.56
C LEU A 92 -24.36 -7.84 3.22
N THR A 93 -24.56 -8.95 2.52
CA THR A 93 -25.25 -10.13 3.06
C THR A 93 -24.33 -10.99 3.93
N ARG A 94 -24.93 -11.76 4.85
CA ARG A 94 -24.19 -12.62 5.79
C ARG A 94 -23.34 -13.69 5.10
N GLN A 95 -23.76 -14.22 3.95
CA GLN A 95 -22.94 -15.15 3.16
C GLN A 95 -21.80 -14.46 2.39
N GLU A 96 -21.97 -13.20 1.98
CA GLU A 96 -20.89 -12.40 1.38
C GLU A 96 -19.82 -12.09 2.43
N LEU A 97 -20.19 -11.65 3.64
CA LEU A 97 -19.25 -11.48 4.76
C LEU A 97 -18.52 -12.78 5.10
N ALA A 98 -19.21 -13.92 5.14
CA ALA A 98 -18.58 -15.22 5.35
C ALA A 98 -17.50 -15.51 4.30
N ALA A 99 -17.78 -15.23 3.02
CA ALA A 99 -16.83 -15.42 1.93
C ALA A 99 -15.66 -14.41 1.95
N LEU A 100 -15.88 -13.19 2.45
CA LEU A 100 -14.80 -12.20 2.64
C LEU A 100 -13.84 -12.63 3.76
N LEU A 101 -14.37 -13.06 4.91
CA LEU A 101 -13.57 -13.56 6.04
C LEU A 101 -12.70 -14.76 5.67
N VAL A 102 -13.22 -15.69 4.86
CA VAL A 102 -12.44 -16.83 4.34
C VAL A 102 -11.22 -16.37 3.54
N ARG A 103 -11.34 -15.35 2.68
CA ARG A 103 -10.22 -14.79 1.90
C ARG A 103 -9.23 -14.00 2.76
N ALA A 104 -9.76 -13.22 3.71
CA ALA A 104 -8.96 -12.42 4.63
C ALA A 104 -8.08 -13.31 5.51
N LEU A 105 -8.70 -14.26 6.23
CA LEU A 105 -8.04 -15.14 7.20
C LEU A 105 -7.46 -16.44 6.60
N GLY A 106 -7.62 -16.69 5.30
CA GLY A 106 -7.12 -17.90 4.64
C GLY A 106 -7.77 -19.21 5.13
N LEU A 107 -9.04 -19.17 5.55
CA LEU A 107 -9.69 -20.29 6.22
C LEU A 107 -9.85 -21.51 5.30
N PRO A 108 -9.59 -22.74 5.78
CA PRO A 108 -9.75 -23.95 4.98
C PRO A 108 -11.22 -24.21 4.67
N LEU A 109 -11.57 -24.18 3.38
CA LEU A 109 -12.89 -24.59 2.89
C LEU A 109 -13.07 -26.11 3.06
N SER A 110 -14.27 -26.54 3.44
CA SER A 110 -14.58 -27.95 3.65
C SER A 110 -15.26 -28.60 2.43
N ASP A 111 -14.83 -29.82 2.11
CA ASP A 111 -15.51 -30.75 1.16
C ASP A 111 -16.90 -31.22 1.65
N ALA A 112 -17.34 -30.77 2.84
CA ALA A 112 -18.61 -31.15 3.43
C ALA A 112 -19.80 -30.70 2.57
N LYS A 113 -20.45 -31.66 1.89
CA LYS A 113 -21.60 -31.45 0.99
C LYS A 113 -22.92 -31.08 1.71
N ALA A 114 -22.85 -30.52 2.90
CA ALA A 114 -23.97 -30.01 3.67
C ALA A 114 -23.45 -28.98 4.69
N SER A 115 -24.10 -27.83 4.77
CA SER A 115 -23.88 -26.87 5.85
C SER A 115 -24.51 -27.37 7.15
N SER A 116 -23.99 -26.90 8.28
CA SER A 116 -24.59 -27.07 9.61
C SER A 116 -25.95 -26.38 9.77
N PHE A 117 -26.36 -25.53 8.82
CA PHE A 117 -27.61 -24.76 8.84
C PHE A 117 -28.62 -25.23 7.79
N SER A 118 -29.91 -25.24 8.16
CA SER A 118 -30.98 -25.86 7.36
C SER A 118 -31.44 -25.05 6.15
N ASP A 119 -31.10 -23.77 6.10
CA ASP A 119 -31.45 -22.78 5.09
C ASP A 119 -30.31 -22.46 4.11
N VAL A 120 -29.14 -23.07 4.28
CA VAL A 120 -27.96 -22.91 3.42
C VAL A 120 -27.90 -24.07 2.43
N PRO A 121 -28.20 -23.87 1.12
CA PRO A 121 -28.26 -24.97 0.16
C PRO A 121 -26.90 -25.64 -0.03
N ALA A 122 -26.86 -26.97 -0.02
CA ALA A 122 -25.65 -27.78 -0.19
C ALA A 122 -24.84 -27.54 -1.48
N ALA A 123 -25.44 -26.89 -2.48
CA ALA A 123 -24.82 -26.50 -3.75
C ALA A 123 -24.85 -24.97 -3.98
N GLY A 124 -25.13 -24.18 -2.95
CA GLY A 124 -25.08 -22.73 -2.98
C GLY A 124 -23.64 -22.22 -2.90
N TRP A 125 -23.31 -21.15 -3.62
CA TRP A 125 -21.94 -20.63 -3.75
C TRP A 125 -21.30 -20.27 -2.39
N GLY A 126 -22.08 -19.77 -1.43
CA GLY A 126 -21.61 -19.42 -0.09
C GLY A 126 -21.49 -20.59 0.89
N ALA A 127 -21.95 -21.80 0.55
CA ALA A 127 -22.17 -22.88 1.53
C ALA A 127 -20.88 -23.33 2.25
N SER A 128 -19.79 -23.56 1.50
CA SER A 128 -18.49 -23.93 2.08
C SER A 128 -17.87 -22.78 2.90
N ALA A 129 -18.15 -21.53 2.54
CA ALA A 129 -17.64 -20.36 3.27
C ALA A 129 -18.38 -20.17 4.61
N VAL A 130 -19.71 -20.30 4.60
CA VAL A 130 -20.56 -20.26 5.80
C VAL A 130 -20.17 -21.37 6.79
N GLU A 131 -19.94 -22.59 6.30
CA GLU A 131 -19.46 -23.71 7.13
C GLU A 131 -18.05 -23.45 7.68
N ALA A 132 -17.15 -22.82 6.91
CA ALA A 132 -15.79 -22.48 7.37
C ALA A 132 -15.80 -21.41 8.49
N VAL A 133 -16.52 -20.29 8.32
CA VAL A 133 -16.60 -19.25 9.37
C VAL A 133 -17.35 -19.70 10.62
N TYR A 134 -18.27 -20.67 10.49
CA TYR A 134 -18.93 -21.31 11.62
C TYR A 134 -17.97 -22.22 12.41
N ARG A 135 -17.18 -23.04 11.71
CA ARG A 135 -16.15 -23.90 12.35
C ARG A 135 -15.03 -23.10 13.00
N ALA A 136 -14.69 -21.95 12.42
CA ALA A 136 -13.75 -20.97 13.01
C ALA A 136 -14.38 -20.15 14.17
N GLY A 137 -15.67 -20.35 14.49
CA GLY A 137 -16.37 -19.64 15.57
C GLY A 137 -16.67 -18.16 15.30
N LEU A 138 -16.35 -17.65 14.11
CA LEU A 138 -16.46 -16.23 13.75
C LEU A 138 -17.91 -15.78 13.60
N MET A 139 -18.72 -16.59 12.90
CA MET A 139 -20.14 -16.32 12.65
C MET A 139 -21.01 -17.47 13.14
N THR A 140 -22.07 -17.15 13.88
CA THR A 140 -23.07 -18.10 14.35
C THR A 140 -24.37 -17.98 13.57
N GLY A 141 -25.15 -19.07 13.53
CA GLY A 141 -26.53 -19.03 13.07
C GLY A 141 -27.46 -18.29 14.04
N ARG A 142 -28.70 -18.08 13.59
CA ARG A 142 -29.81 -17.51 14.34
C ARG A 142 -30.69 -18.63 14.94
N SER A 143 -31.68 -18.25 15.74
CA SER A 143 -32.60 -19.18 16.41
C SER A 143 -33.26 -20.16 15.42
N GLY A 144 -33.28 -21.45 15.77
CA GLY A 144 -33.92 -22.50 14.96
C GLY A 144 -33.01 -23.22 13.96
N GLY A 145 -31.70 -22.93 13.94
CA GLY A 145 -30.73 -23.63 13.08
C GLY A 145 -30.63 -23.07 11.66
N SER A 146 -31.04 -21.81 11.48
CA SER A 146 -30.88 -21.02 10.25
C SER A 146 -29.60 -20.18 10.34
N PHE A 147 -28.89 -19.98 9.22
CA PHE A 147 -27.81 -18.99 9.12
C PHE A 147 -28.32 -17.61 8.68
N ALA A 148 -29.44 -17.57 7.96
CA ALA A 148 -29.98 -16.43 7.25
C ALA A 148 -28.97 -15.84 6.24
N PRO A 149 -28.59 -16.59 5.18
CA PRO A 149 -27.46 -16.23 4.31
C PRO A 149 -27.67 -14.97 3.47
N ASN A 150 -28.92 -14.66 3.10
CA ASN A 150 -29.28 -13.52 2.25
C ASN A 150 -29.59 -12.24 3.05
N ASP A 151 -29.72 -12.33 4.37
CA ASP A 151 -29.99 -11.19 5.22
C ASP A 151 -28.75 -10.28 5.30
N SER A 152 -28.96 -8.98 5.41
CA SER A 152 -27.89 -8.01 5.64
C SER A 152 -27.22 -8.19 7.00
N VAL A 153 -25.94 -7.85 7.06
CA VAL A 153 -25.18 -7.72 8.31
C VAL A 153 -25.44 -6.33 8.89
N SER A 154 -25.87 -6.24 10.15
CA SER A 154 -25.94 -4.96 10.86
C SER A 154 -24.57 -4.56 11.43
N ARG A 155 -24.37 -3.26 11.69
CA ARG A 155 -23.10 -2.76 12.25
C ARG A 155 -22.75 -3.39 13.62
N GLU A 156 -23.74 -3.73 14.45
CA GLU A 156 -23.49 -4.51 15.69
C GLU A 156 -23.19 -6.01 15.45
N GLU A 157 -23.75 -6.65 14.39
CA GLU A 157 -23.32 -7.99 13.99
C GLU A 157 -21.88 -7.98 13.46
N LEU A 158 -21.50 -6.97 12.66
CA LEU A 158 -20.14 -6.84 12.13
C LEU A 158 -19.09 -6.66 13.23
N ALA A 159 -19.34 -5.76 14.19
CA ALA A 159 -18.48 -5.56 15.36
C ALA A 159 -18.24 -6.88 16.12
N ALA A 160 -19.31 -7.66 16.36
CA ALA A 160 -19.22 -8.96 17.03
C ALA A 160 -18.47 -10.03 16.22
N VAL A 161 -18.42 -9.91 14.89
CA VAL A 161 -17.67 -10.82 14.02
C VAL A 161 -16.20 -10.42 13.94
N PHE A 162 -15.86 -9.13 13.81
CA PHE A 162 -14.48 -8.64 13.82
C PHE A 162 -13.79 -8.85 15.16
N VAL A 163 -14.47 -8.66 16.29
CA VAL A 163 -13.91 -8.96 17.62
C VAL A 163 -13.55 -10.44 17.77
N ARG A 164 -14.31 -11.36 17.14
CA ARG A 164 -13.91 -12.78 17.09
C ARG A 164 -12.73 -13.01 16.13
N ALA A 165 -12.69 -12.33 14.98
CA ALA A 165 -11.59 -12.45 14.01
C ALA A 165 -10.21 -12.01 14.56
N VAL A 166 -10.19 -11.05 15.50
CA VAL A 166 -8.97 -10.61 16.19
C VAL A 166 -8.72 -11.31 17.53
N ASN A 167 -9.51 -12.34 17.88
CA ASN A 167 -9.49 -13.04 19.18
C ASN A 167 -9.78 -12.14 20.41
N GLY A 168 -10.46 -11.00 20.23
CA GLY A 168 -10.75 -9.99 21.26
C GLY A 168 -11.89 -10.30 22.23
N VAL A 169 -12.43 -11.52 22.25
CA VAL A 169 -13.54 -11.88 23.16
C VAL A 169 -13.06 -11.86 24.61
N GLY A 170 -13.49 -10.85 25.37
CA GLY A 170 -13.07 -10.64 26.76
C GLY A 170 -11.81 -9.79 26.93
N ALA A 171 -11.36 -9.10 25.87
CA ALA A 171 -10.24 -8.15 25.93
C ALA A 171 -10.52 -6.97 26.88
N ARG A 172 -9.47 -6.48 27.54
CA ARG A 172 -9.49 -5.42 28.56
C ARG A 172 -8.53 -4.27 28.25
N GLY A 173 -8.75 -3.12 28.88
CA GLY A 173 -8.02 -1.89 28.58
C GLY A 173 -8.38 -1.32 27.21
N GLY A 174 -7.78 -0.20 26.83
CA GLY A 174 -8.10 0.57 25.63
C GLY A 174 -9.29 1.51 25.86
N ALA A 175 -9.09 2.80 25.57
CA ALA A 175 -10.14 3.80 25.63
C ALA A 175 -11.27 3.48 24.64
N VAL A 176 -12.53 3.66 25.05
CA VAL A 176 -13.68 3.61 24.14
C VAL A 176 -14.00 5.05 23.73
N PRO A 177 -14.00 5.40 22.44
CA PRO A 177 -14.37 6.74 21.98
C PRO A 177 -15.81 7.12 22.39
N PRO A 178 -16.14 8.42 22.50
CA PRO A 178 -17.52 8.86 22.69
C PRO A 178 -18.37 8.43 21.49
N VAL A 179 -19.50 7.78 21.78
CA VAL A 179 -20.44 7.32 20.76
C VAL A 179 -21.87 7.56 21.28
N GLN A 180 -22.60 8.42 20.59
CA GLN A 180 -23.82 9.04 21.11
C GLN A 180 -24.99 8.02 21.23
N ASP A 181 -25.04 7.07 20.30
CA ASP A 181 -26.12 6.11 20.14
C ASP A 181 -25.87 4.73 20.79
N MET A 182 -24.85 4.59 21.65
CA MET A 182 -24.53 3.34 22.36
C MET A 182 -25.71 2.70 23.11
N LYS A 183 -26.73 3.49 23.48
CA LYS A 183 -27.98 3.01 24.10
C LYS A 183 -28.87 2.20 23.14
N GLN A 184 -28.63 2.27 21.84
CA GLN A 184 -29.33 1.50 20.79
C GLN A 184 -28.70 0.12 20.55
N VAL A 185 -27.47 -0.12 21.03
CA VAL A 185 -26.76 -1.40 20.89
C VAL A 185 -27.51 -2.50 21.63
N SER A 186 -27.67 -3.67 21.00
CA SER A 186 -28.28 -4.83 21.67
C SER A 186 -27.46 -5.30 22.86
N SER A 187 -28.11 -5.73 23.94
CA SER A 187 -27.42 -6.25 25.13
C SER A 187 -26.51 -7.45 24.86
N TRP A 188 -26.78 -8.26 23.83
CA TRP A 188 -25.90 -9.36 23.40
C TRP A 188 -24.63 -8.88 22.67
N ALA A 189 -24.66 -7.65 22.14
CA ALA A 189 -23.59 -7.06 21.34
C ALA A 189 -22.74 -6.03 22.11
N ALA A 190 -23.20 -5.53 23.27
CA ALA A 190 -22.61 -4.41 23.99
C ALA A 190 -21.09 -4.56 24.25
N ASP A 191 -20.65 -5.69 24.82
CA ASP A 191 -19.23 -5.98 25.08
C ASP A 191 -18.41 -6.04 23.79
N ALA A 192 -18.99 -6.57 22.72
CA ALA A 192 -18.34 -6.70 21.43
C ALA A 192 -18.24 -5.36 20.69
N VAL A 193 -19.28 -4.53 20.72
CA VAL A 193 -19.24 -3.16 20.21
C VAL A 193 -18.21 -2.34 20.98
N SER A 194 -18.24 -2.37 22.32
CA SER A 194 -17.23 -1.71 23.15
C SER A 194 -15.80 -2.16 22.79
N THR A 195 -15.61 -3.46 22.49
CA THR A 195 -14.30 -4.00 22.07
C THR A 195 -13.90 -3.59 20.66
N ALA A 196 -14.84 -3.55 19.70
CA ALA A 196 -14.58 -3.11 18.34
C ALA A 196 -14.21 -1.63 18.27
N LEU A 197 -14.81 -0.79 19.12
CA LEU A 197 -14.53 0.64 19.21
C LEU A 197 -13.13 0.90 19.80
N ARG A 198 -12.77 0.31 20.96
CA ARG A 198 -11.41 0.49 21.54
C ARG A 198 -10.27 -0.09 20.69
N LEU A 199 -10.56 -1.09 19.87
CA LEU A 199 -9.60 -1.65 18.92
C LEU A 199 -9.69 -1.01 17.53
N ASN A 200 -10.48 0.05 17.34
CA ASN A 200 -10.72 0.76 16.07
C ASN A 200 -10.90 -0.22 14.88
N LEU A 201 -11.85 -1.15 15.04
CA LEU A 201 -12.24 -2.17 14.04
C LEU A 201 -13.49 -1.78 13.24
N ILE A 202 -14.19 -0.71 13.64
CA ILE A 202 -15.39 -0.19 12.99
C ILE A 202 -15.42 1.34 13.17
N ASP A 203 -15.86 2.06 12.14
CA ASP A 203 -15.95 3.52 12.18
C ASP A 203 -17.17 4.01 12.97
N THR A 204 -17.19 5.29 13.33
CA THR A 204 -18.34 5.97 13.95
C THR A 204 -18.50 7.37 13.36
N PRO A 205 -18.97 7.49 12.10
CA PRO A 205 -19.15 8.78 11.45
C PRO A 205 -20.10 9.65 12.29
N ASN A 206 -19.72 10.91 12.52
CA ASN A 206 -20.45 11.88 13.35
C ASN A 206 -20.71 11.39 14.80
N GLU A 207 -19.80 10.59 15.37
CA GLU A 207 -19.94 9.93 16.68
C GLU A 207 -21.13 8.94 16.79
N GLU A 208 -21.73 8.53 15.68
CA GLU A 208 -22.79 7.52 15.67
C GLU A 208 -22.28 6.17 15.16
N LEU A 209 -22.60 5.09 15.87
CA LEU A 209 -22.35 3.73 15.42
C LEU A 209 -23.42 3.23 14.44
N ASN A 210 -24.66 3.73 14.57
CA ASN A 210 -25.84 3.27 13.84
C ASN A 210 -25.99 1.73 13.88
N PRO A 211 -26.05 1.10 15.08
CA PRO A 211 -25.80 -0.34 15.28
C PRO A 211 -26.79 -1.27 14.56
N LYS A 212 -27.98 -0.77 14.21
CA LYS A 212 -29.01 -1.54 13.48
C LYS A 212 -28.92 -1.40 11.97
N ASN A 213 -28.23 -0.39 11.46
CA ASN A 213 -28.17 -0.13 10.01
C ASN A 213 -27.37 -1.25 9.32
N PRO A 214 -27.73 -1.60 8.08
CA PRO A 214 -26.95 -2.54 7.28
C PRO A 214 -25.57 -1.94 6.96
N VAL A 215 -24.55 -2.79 6.95
CA VAL A 215 -23.22 -2.46 6.40
C VAL A 215 -23.34 -2.42 4.88
N LEU A 216 -22.86 -1.35 4.22
CA LEU A 216 -22.81 -1.30 2.77
C LEU A 216 -21.57 -2.01 2.23
N ARG A 217 -21.62 -2.45 0.97
CA ARG A 217 -20.47 -3.09 0.31
C ARG A 217 -19.30 -2.12 0.10
N GLU A 218 -19.52 -0.81 0.03
CA GLU A 218 -18.41 0.17 0.02
C GLU A 218 -17.70 0.34 1.38
N ASP A 219 -18.38 0.14 2.50
CA ASP A 219 -17.78 0.28 3.83
C ASP A 219 -16.77 -0.83 4.15
N ILE A 220 -17.11 -2.08 3.76
CA ILE A 220 -16.34 -3.26 4.16
C ILE A 220 -14.89 -3.23 3.65
N ALA A 221 -14.62 -2.51 2.56
CA ALA A 221 -13.28 -2.39 1.97
C ALA A 221 -12.27 -1.79 2.97
N GLY A 222 -12.61 -0.65 3.58
CA GLY A 222 -11.75 0.02 4.56
C GLY A 222 -11.51 -0.82 5.80
N PHE A 223 -12.56 -1.48 6.32
CA PHE A 223 -12.42 -2.37 7.47
C PHE A 223 -11.52 -3.57 7.18
N LEU A 224 -11.61 -4.17 5.98
CA LEU A 224 -10.76 -5.31 5.63
C LEU A 224 -9.27 -4.94 5.57
N LEU A 225 -8.91 -3.79 5.02
CA LEU A 225 -7.53 -3.29 4.97
C LEU A 225 -6.99 -2.89 6.36
N ASN A 226 -7.83 -2.21 7.15
CA ASN A 226 -7.54 -1.79 8.52
C ASN A 226 -7.31 -2.99 9.47
N ILE A 227 -7.99 -4.12 9.24
CA ILE A 227 -7.97 -5.30 10.13
C ILE A 227 -7.03 -6.40 9.64
N PHE A 228 -6.96 -6.69 8.34
CA PHE A 228 -6.33 -7.90 7.79
C PHE A 228 -5.11 -7.61 6.89
N GLN A 229 -4.11 -6.98 7.49
CA GLN A 229 -2.75 -6.91 6.92
C GLN A 229 -2.15 -8.34 6.84
N LYS A 230 -1.14 -8.53 5.97
CA LYS A 230 -0.49 -9.84 5.73
C LYS A 230 1.03 -9.73 5.63
N GLN A 231 1.64 -8.93 6.50
CA GLN A 231 3.08 -8.65 6.48
C GLN A 231 3.66 -8.62 7.90
N ASP A 232 4.90 -9.04 8.06
CA ASP A 232 5.65 -8.84 9.29
C ASP A 232 5.96 -7.33 9.43
N ARG A 233 5.62 -6.72 10.58
CA ARG A 233 5.84 -5.30 10.87
C ARG A 233 6.85 -5.14 11.99
N MET A 234 7.84 -4.27 11.78
CA MET A 234 8.61 -3.64 12.84
C MET A 234 7.95 -2.29 13.17
N ALA A 235 7.71 -2.01 14.45
CA ALA A 235 7.01 -0.80 14.90
C ALA A 235 7.32 -0.46 16.37
N VAL A 236 6.84 0.69 16.86
CA VAL A 236 7.10 1.19 18.22
C VAL A 236 5.83 1.16 19.06
N ILE A 237 5.92 0.68 20.31
CA ILE A 237 4.83 0.76 21.29
C ILE A 237 4.74 2.18 21.83
N THR A 238 3.62 2.87 21.54
CA THR A 238 3.34 4.22 22.07
C THR A 238 2.56 4.17 23.40
N GLN A 239 1.73 3.14 23.60
CA GLN A 239 0.94 2.96 24.82
C GLN A 239 0.62 1.48 25.06
N VAL A 240 0.48 1.07 26.33
CA VAL A 240 -0.12 -0.21 26.72
C VAL A 240 -1.20 0.03 27.78
N ASP A 241 -2.41 -0.45 27.55
CA ASP A 241 -3.49 -0.49 28.54
C ASP A 241 -4.18 -1.85 28.54
N GLY A 242 -4.09 -2.57 29.66
CA GLY A 242 -4.66 -3.90 29.84
C GLY A 242 -4.09 -4.92 28.86
N ASP A 243 -4.88 -5.24 27.84
CA ASP A 243 -4.54 -6.16 26.75
C ASP A 243 -4.25 -5.43 25.43
N VAL A 244 -4.49 -4.12 25.37
CA VAL A 244 -4.39 -3.29 24.16
C VAL A 244 -3.01 -2.62 24.12
N ILE A 245 -2.35 -2.72 22.98
CA ILE A 245 -1.05 -2.13 22.68
C ILE A 245 -1.28 -1.13 21.54
N THR A 246 -1.05 0.16 21.77
CA THR A 246 -1.09 1.16 20.70
C THR A 246 0.27 1.21 20.02
N ILE A 247 0.27 1.06 18.70
CA ILE A 247 1.45 0.94 17.84
C ILE A 247 1.21 1.83 16.63
N ASP A 248 2.06 2.82 16.40
CA ASP A 248 1.91 3.81 15.32
C ASP A 248 0.50 4.46 15.33
N GLY A 249 -0.03 4.76 16.52
CA GLY A 249 -1.40 5.27 16.74
C GLY A 249 -2.52 4.21 16.64
N ILE A 250 -2.21 3.01 16.16
CA ILE A 250 -3.18 1.93 15.88
C ILE A 250 -3.26 0.96 17.07
N PRO A 251 -4.44 0.70 17.65
CA PRO A 251 -4.59 -0.29 18.73
C PRO A 251 -4.60 -1.74 18.21
N TYR A 252 -3.65 -2.53 18.71
CA TYR A 252 -3.54 -3.99 18.54
C TYR A 252 -3.84 -4.73 19.85
N LEU A 253 -4.20 -6.01 19.76
CA LEU A 253 -4.49 -6.85 20.92
C LEU A 253 -3.37 -7.85 21.25
N ALA A 254 -2.86 -7.83 22.49
CA ALA A 254 -1.99 -8.88 23.02
C ALA A 254 -2.77 -10.19 23.24
N THR A 255 -2.38 -11.28 22.59
CA THR A 255 -3.14 -12.55 22.65
C THR A 255 -2.33 -13.76 23.09
N GLY A 256 -3.05 -14.83 23.46
CA GLY A 256 -2.47 -16.12 23.84
C GLY A 256 -1.44 -15.99 24.96
N LYS A 257 -0.24 -16.50 24.70
CA LYS A 257 0.92 -16.43 25.62
C LYS A 257 1.48 -15.01 25.76
N LEU A 258 1.56 -14.24 24.68
CA LEU A 258 2.22 -12.93 24.67
C LEU A 258 1.52 -11.88 25.54
N LYS A 259 0.26 -12.12 25.93
CA LYS A 259 -0.47 -11.30 26.91
C LYS A 259 0.27 -11.09 28.23
N GLU A 260 1.05 -12.06 28.71
CA GLU A 260 1.86 -11.91 29.92
C GLU A 260 3.16 -11.11 29.69
N LEU A 261 3.64 -11.02 28.45
CA LEU A 261 4.83 -10.24 28.09
C LEU A 261 4.49 -8.80 27.68
N LEU A 262 3.43 -8.61 26.90
CA LEU A 262 3.05 -7.34 26.26
C LEU A 262 1.87 -6.62 26.94
N GLY A 263 1.29 -7.19 28.00
CA GLY A 263 0.16 -6.61 28.73
C GLY A 263 0.56 -5.52 29.73
N GLY A 264 -0.45 -4.83 30.27
CA GLY A 264 -0.29 -3.64 31.12
C GLY A 264 0.60 -3.79 32.37
N GLN A 265 0.82 -5.02 32.85
CA GLN A 265 1.81 -5.31 33.91
C GLN A 265 3.26 -4.91 33.57
N ASN A 266 3.55 -4.74 32.27
CA ASN A 266 4.86 -4.31 31.75
C ASN A 266 4.78 -2.96 31.02
N ALA A 267 3.67 -2.22 31.11
CA ALA A 267 3.46 -0.98 30.34
C ALA A 267 4.63 0.02 30.46
N ASP A 268 5.18 0.19 31.67
CA ASP A 268 6.35 1.05 31.93
C ASP A 268 7.63 0.59 31.19
N ALA A 269 7.86 -0.72 31.07
CA ALA A 269 9.00 -1.29 30.34
C ALA A 269 8.78 -1.34 28.82
N LEU A 270 7.51 -1.31 28.38
CA LEU A 270 7.11 -1.37 26.97
C LEU A 270 6.94 0.02 26.33
N GLU A 271 6.89 1.10 27.11
CA GLU A 271 6.82 2.47 26.59
C GLU A 271 8.05 2.79 25.72
N GLY A 272 7.82 3.02 24.42
CA GLY A 272 8.87 3.23 23.42
C GLY A 272 9.57 1.96 22.93
N ALA A 273 9.22 0.76 23.43
CA ALA A 273 9.83 -0.49 23.02
C ALA A 273 9.55 -0.81 21.54
N VAL A 274 10.57 -1.32 20.85
CA VAL A 274 10.46 -1.72 19.44
C VAL A 274 10.07 -3.19 19.38
N LEU A 275 9.05 -3.52 18.57
CA LEU A 275 8.64 -4.89 18.33
C LEU A 275 8.65 -5.23 16.84
N THR A 276 9.02 -6.47 16.51
CA THR A 276 8.85 -7.04 15.17
C THR A 276 7.89 -8.22 15.28
N PHE A 277 6.71 -8.13 14.67
CA PHE A 277 5.60 -9.08 14.85
C PHE A 277 4.90 -9.41 13.53
N LYS A 278 4.13 -10.51 13.51
CA LYS A 278 3.38 -10.92 12.33
C LYS A 278 2.00 -10.25 12.28
N SER A 279 1.88 -9.13 11.54
CA SER A 279 0.60 -8.46 11.32
C SER A 279 -0.22 -9.27 10.30
N ALA A 280 -0.91 -10.31 10.81
CA ALA A 280 -1.87 -11.14 10.08
C ALA A 280 -3.34 -10.73 10.37
N ASN A 281 -3.57 -10.09 11.52
CA ASN A 281 -4.69 -9.19 11.76
C ASN A 281 -4.33 -8.24 12.93
N ARG A 282 -5.31 -7.52 13.49
CA ARG A 282 -5.15 -6.61 14.65
C ARG A 282 -4.92 -7.32 16.01
N ASN A 283 -4.22 -8.45 15.99
CA ASN A 283 -3.69 -9.13 17.17
C ASN A 283 -2.18 -9.33 17.07
N ILE A 284 -1.55 -9.50 18.23
CA ILE A 284 -0.17 -9.93 18.38
C ILE A 284 -0.21 -11.27 19.10
N GLY A 285 -0.23 -12.35 18.32
CA GLY A 285 -0.08 -13.73 18.76
C GLY A 285 1.32 -14.29 18.55
N ASP A 286 1.99 -13.87 17.47
CA ASP A 286 3.35 -14.25 17.08
C ASP A 286 4.26 -13.01 16.98
N LEU A 287 5.47 -13.13 17.55
CA LEU A 287 6.42 -12.05 17.76
C LEU A 287 7.84 -12.57 17.45
N THR A 288 8.63 -11.80 16.71
CA THR A 288 9.95 -12.17 16.17
C THR A 288 11.09 -11.46 16.91
N ASN A 289 10.90 -10.19 17.26
CA ASN A 289 11.81 -9.42 18.12
C ASN A 289 11.02 -8.54 19.11
N LEU A 290 11.58 -8.31 20.30
CA LEU A 290 11.16 -7.24 21.23
C LEU A 290 12.41 -6.61 21.86
N GLU A 291 12.54 -5.29 21.72
CA GLU A 291 13.66 -4.50 22.22
C GLU A 291 13.19 -3.52 23.31
N ILE A 292 13.78 -3.63 24.51
CA ILE A 292 13.48 -2.76 25.65
C ILE A 292 14.46 -1.58 25.67
N VAL A 293 13.95 -0.38 25.36
CA VAL A 293 14.75 0.85 25.21
C VAL A 293 14.64 1.83 26.39
N LYS A 294 13.76 1.59 27.36
CA LYS A 294 13.52 2.50 28.49
C LYS A 294 14.29 2.09 29.76
N ASN A 295 15.15 3.00 30.22
CA ASN A 295 16.06 2.80 31.36
C ASN A 295 15.32 2.62 32.70
N GLY A 296 15.87 1.78 33.60
CA GLY A 296 15.42 1.64 34.99
C GLY A 296 14.08 0.89 35.20
N THR A 297 13.52 0.29 34.15
CA THR A 297 12.20 -0.34 34.14
C THR A 297 12.22 -1.80 34.62
N VAL A 298 11.05 -2.41 34.82
CA VAL A 298 10.92 -3.84 35.19
C VAL A 298 10.11 -4.61 34.16
N LEU A 299 10.75 -5.56 33.48
CA LEU A 299 10.10 -6.48 32.54
C LEU A 299 9.78 -7.81 33.25
N ASN A 300 8.50 -8.11 33.44
CA ASN A 300 8.02 -9.35 34.02
C ASN A 300 7.60 -10.31 32.89
N THR A 301 8.40 -11.34 32.60
CA THR A 301 8.20 -12.21 31.44
C THR A 301 7.27 -13.40 31.69
N GLY A 302 6.56 -13.44 32.82
CA GLY A 302 5.56 -14.47 33.19
C GLY A 302 6.07 -15.91 33.39
N GLY A 303 7.24 -16.26 32.84
CA GLY A 303 7.54 -17.65 32.45
C GLY A 303 6.97 -18.02 31.07
N THR A 304 6.60 -17.02 30.28
CA THR A 304 6.13 -17.15 28.91
C THR A 304 7.26 -17.69 28.02
N SER A 305 7.07 -18.87 27.43
CA SER A 305 7.99 -19.38 26.42
C SER A 305 7.89 -18.53 25.13
N TYR A 306 8.85 -17.63 24.94
CA TYR A 306 8.98 -16.77 23.78
C TYR A 306 10.09 -17.31 22.86
N ALA A 307 9.81 -17.37 21.56
CA ALA A 307 10.68 -18.01 20.55
C ALA A 307 11.43 -17.02 19.64
N GLY A 308 11.10 -15.73 19.72
CA GLY A 308 11.85 -14.66 19.06
C GLY A 308 13.01 -14.15 19.92
N ALA A 309 13.70 -13.12 19.45
CA ALA A 309 14.75 -12.45 20.20
C ALA A 309 14.17 -11.43 21.19
N LEU A 310 14.59 -11.50 22.45
CA LEU A 310 14.34 -10.46 23.46
C LEU A 310 15.65 -9.71 23.68
N GLU A 311 15.66 -8.41 23.40
CA GLU A 311 16.83 -7.56 23.51
C GLU A 311 16.62 -6.44 24.54
N ILE A 312 17.68 -6.14 25.28
CA ILE A 312 17.76 -5.02 26.22
C ILE A 312 18.79 -4.04 25.68
N SER A 313 18.34 -2.84 25.29
CA SER A 313 19.17 -1.73 24.83
C SER A 313 19.28 -0.61 25.87
N ALA A 314 18.70 -0.81 27.06
CA ALA A 314 18.64 0.16 28.13
C ALA A 314 19.31 -0.31 29.43
N SER A 315 19.84 0.65 30.19
CA SER A 315 20.52 0.42 31.47
C SER A 315 19.56 0.41 32.65
N GLY A 316 19.87 -0.39 33.68
CA GLY A 316 19.07 -0.52 34.90
C GLY A 316 17.79 -1.33 34.75
N VAL A 317 17.52 -1.90 33.56
CA VAL A 317 16.35 -2.77 33.33
C VAL A 317 16.45 -4.01 34.20
N THR A 318 15.32 -4.40 34.80
CA THR A 318 15.19 -5.60 35.63
C THR A 318 14.29 -6.63 34.96
N VAL A 319 14.87 -7.71 34.45
CA VAL A 319 14.16 -8.84 33.84
C VAL A 319 13.84 -9.88 34.90
N LYS A 320 12.55 -10.17 35.10
CA LYS A 320 12.03 -11.15 36.10
C LYS A 320 11.15 -12.18 35.43
N GLY A 321 11.29 -13.46 35.77
CA GLY A 321 10.34 -14.47 35.30
C GLY A 321 10.80 -15.92 35.43
N GLY A 322 10.15 -16.79 34.66
CA GLY A 322 10.47 -18.22 34.58
C GLY A 322 11.65 -18.52 33.65
N SER A 323 11.45 -19.46 32.73
CA SER A 323 12.48 -19.88 31.76
C SER A 323 12.25 -19.22 30.40
N LEU A 324 13.30 -18.64 29.82
CA LEU A 324 13.36 -18.06 28.49
C LEU A 324 14.43 -18.76 27.64
N ASP A 325 14.24 -18.74 26.32
CA ASP A 325 15.18 -19.39 25.40
C ASP A 325 16.41 -18.53 25.13
N GLN A 326 16.23 -17.25 24.79
CA GLN A 326 17.34 -16.29 24.68
C GLN A 326 17.00 -14.91 25.26
N LEU A 327 18.01 -14.25 25.82
CA LEU A 327 18.04 -12.82 26.11
C LEU A 327 19.33 -12.23 25.50
N THR A 328 19.23 -11.09 24.83
CA THR A 328 20.37 -10.31 24.32
C THR A 328 20.49 -9.02 25.14
N ILE A 329 21.71 -8.63 25.47
CA ILE A 329 22.05 -7.31 26.03
C ILE A 329 22.92 -6.61 25.00
N GLY A 330 22.37 -5.52 24.43
CA GLY A 330 22.97 -4.77 23.33
C GLY A 330 24.03 -3.75 23.77
N GLN A 331 24.59 -3.06 22.78
CA GLN A 331 25.64 -2.07 22.99
C GLN A 331 25.10 -0.82 23.72
N GLY A 332 25.97 -0.15 24.48
CA GLY A 332 25.58 1.04 25.27
C GLY A 332 24.91 0.71 26.62
N VAL A 333 24.47 -0.52 26.86
CA VAL A 333 23.98 -0.96 28.17
C VAL A 333 25.12 -1.04 29.19
N THR A 334 24.89 -0.51 30.40
CA THR A 334 25.89 -0.47 31.49
C THR A 334 25.54 -1.38 32.66
N SER A 335 24.26 -1.71 32.86
CA SER A 335 23.82 -2.65 33.89
C SER A 335 22.44 -3.23 33.59
N VAL A 336 22.24 -4.50 33.96
CA VAL A 336 20.94 -5.20 33.86
C VAL A 336 20.79 -6.09 35.10
N VAL A 337 19.60 -6.13 35.68
CA VAL A 337 19.25 -7.11 36.74
C VAL A 337 18.51 -8.27 36.08
N VAL A 338 18.99 -9.50 36.27
CA VAL A 338 18.42 -10.72 35.66
C VAL A 338 18.04 -11.72 36.75
N ASP A 339 16.75 -11.75 37.08
CA ASP A 339 16.11 -12.71 38.00
C ASP A 339 15.20 -13.67 37.20
N ALA A 340 15.82 -14.40 36.27
CA ALA A 340 15.17 -15.37 35.38
C ALA A 340 16.10 -16.56 35.07
N GLN A 341 15.55 -17.62 34.47
CA GLN A 341 16.32 -18.75 33.94
C GLN A 341 16.42 -18.63 32.41
N LEU A 342 17.62 -18.72 31.84
CA LEU A 342 17.86 -18.54 30.41
C LEU A 342 18.60 -19.77 29.84
N LYS A 343 18.20 -20.29 28.67
CA LYS A 343 19.07 -21.24 27.95
C LYS A 343 20.30 -20.51 27.40
N ARG A 344 20.13 -19.28 26.91
CA ARG A 344 21.23 -18.44 26.40
C ARG A 344 21.07 -16.98 26.82
N LEU A 345 22.11 -16.41 27.42
CA LEU A 345 22.31 -14.97 27.57
C LEU A 345 23.41 -14.53 26.61
N VAL A 346 23.13 -13.57 25.73
CA VAL A 346 24.11 -12.97 24.82
C VAL A 346 24.43 -11.55 25.30
N VAL A 347 25.71 -11.17 25.31
CA VAL A 347 26.14 -9.80 25.63
C VAL A 347 27.08 -9.25 24.57
N ASP A 348 26.60 -8.24 23.85
CA ASP A 348 27.39 -7.35 23.01
C ASP A 348 27.46 -5.98 23.69
N GLY A 349 28.19 -5.89 24.81
CA GLY A 349 28.24 -4.62 25.56
C GLY A 349 29.16 -3.58 24.92
N GLY A 350 30.30 -4.03 24.38
CA GLY A 350 31.40 -3.15 23.90
C GLY A 350 32.14 -2.37 25.00
N GLN A 351 31.61 -2.38 26.22
CA GLN A 351 32.05 -1.58 27.37
C GLN A 351 31.88 -2.36 28.69
N ALA A 352 31.98 -1.69 29.84
CA ALA A 352 31.66 -2.27 31.14
C ALA A 352 30.15 -2.51 31.33
N VAL A 353 29.77 -3.75 31.69
CA VAL A 353 28.38 -4.15 31.95
C VAL A 353 28.28 -4.88 33.28
N GLU A 354 27.40 -4.43 34.16
CA GLU A 354 27.16 -5.02 35.48
C GLU A 354 25.88 -5.88 35.47
N LEU A 355 26.03 -7.20 35.54
CA LEU A 355 24.92 -8.16 35.56
C LEU A 355 24.59 -8.53 37.01
N LYS A 356 23.42 -8.08 37.48
CA LYS A 356 22.93 -8.15 38.87
C LYS A 356 21.85 -9.21 39.07
N GLY A 357 21.69 -9.71 40.28
CA GLY A 357 20.58 -10.60 40.65
C GLY A 357 20.93 -12.09 40.67
N SER A 358 19.90 -12.93 40.57
CA SER A 358 19.93 -14.34 40.95
C SER A 358 19.80 -15.35 39.79
N GLY A 359 19.89 -14.85 38.55
CA GLY A 359 19.63 -15.60 37.32
C GLY A 359 20.51 -16.84 37.11
N LYS A 360 19.99 -17.77 36.30
CA LYS A 360 20.67 -19.01 35.92
C LYS A 360 20.71 -19.16 34.41
N PHE A 361 21.89 -19.37 33.84
CA PHE A 361 22.10 -19.39 32.39
C PHE A 361 22.76 -20.72 31.99
N ASP A 362 22.16 -21.50 31.09
CA ASP A 362 22.83 -22.70 30.57
C ASP A 362 24.05 -22.29 29.73
N VAL A 363 23.92 -21.21 28.96
CA VAL A 363 25.01 -20.49 28.29
C VAL A 363 24.97 -18.99 28.59
N LEU A 364 26.12 -18.40 28.90
CA LEU A 364 26.41 -16.98 28.80
C LEU A 364 27.45 -16.78 27.69
N ALA A 365 27.09 -16.08 26.62
CA ALA A 365 27.96 -15.83 25.48
C ALA A 365 28.30 -14.34 25.40
N VAL A 366 29.60 -14.02 25.39
CA VAL A 366 30.08 -12.67 25.09
C VAL A 366 30.55 -12.66 23.65
N THR A 367 29.92 -11.84 22.80
CA THR A 367 30.24 -11.75 21.37
C THR A 367 31.35 -10.72 21.12
N ASN A 368 31.37 -9.63 21.89
CA ASN A 368 32.25 -8.48 21.65
C ASN A 368 33.47 -8.47 22.58
N PRO A 369 34.71 -8.45 22.04
CA PRO A 369 35.96 -8.56 22.81
C PRO A 369 36.27 -7.35 23.71
N GLN A 370 35.58 -6.22 23.51
CA GLN A 370 35.75 -5.01 24.33
C GLN A 370 34.88 -5.02 25.60
N THR A 371 33.89 -5.93 25.68
CA THR A 371 32.99 -6.07 26.83
C THR A 371 33.74 -6.39 28.12
N ARG A 372 33.35 -5.78 29.24
CA ARG A 372 33.89 -6.04 30.59
C ARG A 372 32.74 -6.36 31.54
N LEU A 373 32.46 -7.63 31.75
CA LEU A 373 31.39 -8.10 32.63
C LEU A 373 31.81 -8.06 34.10
N THR A 374 30.92 -7.56 34.95
CA THR A 374 30.90 -7.86 36.39
C THR A 374 29.66 -8.71 36.66
N LEU A 375 29.82 -9.87 37.30
CA LEU A 375 28.73 -10.82 37.57
C LEU A 375 28.38 -10.84 39.06
N ASP A 376 27.08 -10.89 39.38
CA ASP A 376 26.59 -11.08 40.74
C ASP A 376 27.04 -12.44 41.33
N PRO A 377 27.61 -12.49 42.54
CA PRO A 377 27.98 -13.74 43.21
C PRO A 377 26.84 -14.73 43.45
N ASN A 378 25.58 -14.36 43.21
CA ASN A 378 24.41 -15.24 43.33
C ASN A 378 24.03 -15.96 42.01
N MET A 379 24.52 -15.50 40.86
CA MET A 379 24.24 -16.12 39.56
C MET A 379 24.82 -17.53 39.41
N GLN A 380 24.30 -18.29 38.45
CA GLN A 380 24.81 -19.62 38.08
C GLN A 380 24.92 -19.73 36.56
N VAL A 381 26.07 -20.21 36.06
CA VAL A 381 26.37 -20.32 34.62
C VAL A 381 26.82 -21.74 34.28
N GLY A 382 26.15 -22.39 33.33
CA GLY A 382 26.59 -23.66 32.77
C GLY A 382 27.87 -23.47 31.97
N THR A 383 27.79 -22.72 30.88
CA THR A 383 28.92 -22.48 29.96
C THR A 383 29.11 -20.99 29.68
N LEU A 384 30.34 -20.50 29.84
CA LEU A 384 30.74 -19.17 29.39
C LEU A 384 31.44 -19.29 28.01
N GLU A 385 30.81 -18.75 26.96
CA GLU A 385 31.41 -18.65 25.63
C GLU A 385 32.12 -17.28 25.49
N LEU A 386 33.40 -17.31 25.12
CA LEU A 386 34.26 -16.13 24.98
C LEU A 386 34.60 -15.82 23.51
N PRO A 387 34.83 -14.54 23.14
CA PRO A 387 35.34 -14.18 21.82
C PRO A 387 36.70 -14.82 21.53
N ALA A 388 36.96 -15.13 20.25
CA ALA A 388 38.22 -15.71 19.82
C ALA A 388 39.40 -14.76 20.11
N GLY A 389 40.49 -15.29 20.69
CA GLY A 389 41.72 -14.52 20.96
C GLY A 389 41.68 -13.57 22.16
N VAL A 390 40.70 -13.71 23.07
CA VAL A 390 40.61 -12.91 24.30
C VAL A 390 40.89 -13.78 25.54
N ASP A 391 41.49 -13.21 26.59
CA ASP A 391 41.67 -13.90 27.87
C ASP A 391 40.41 -13.76 28.76
N LEU A 392 40.06 -14.81 29.48
CA LEU A 392 38.94 -14.85 30.43
C LEU A 392 38.96 -13.68 31.44
N THR A 393 40.14 -13.32 31.94
CA THR A 393 40.34 -12.20 32.88
C THR A 393 40.18 -10.83 32.24
N GLN A 394 40.24 -10.73 30.91
CA GLN A 394 39.89 -9.52 30.17
C GLN A 394 38.39 -9.39 29.96
N ILE A 395 37.59 -10.46 30.09
CA ILE A 395 36.12 -10.40 29.95
C ILE A 395 35.40 -10.34 31.31
N ILE A 396 35.79 -11.16 32.29
CA ILE A 396 35.13 -11.24 33.61
C ILE A 396 35.95 -10.49 34.66
N ALA A 397 35.57 -9.24 34.95
CA ALA A 397 36.30 -8.33 35.83
C ALA A 397 36.43 -8.85 37.28
N ASN A 398 35.44 -9.59 37.79
CA ASN A 398 35.43 -10.16 39.13
C ASN A 398 35.63 -11.68 39.17
N TRP A 399 36.33 -12.27 38.18
CA TRP A 399 36.52 -13.72 38.01
C TRP A 399 36.86 -14.48 39.31
N SER A 400 37.74 -13.94 40.15
CA SER A 400 38.16 -14.57 41.42
C SER A 400 37.00 -14.85 42.39
N GLN A 401 35.93 -14.06 42.33
CA GLN A 401 34.72 -14.20 43.15
C GLN A 401 33.71 -15.19 42.53
N VAL A 402 33.63 -15.26 41.20
CA VAL A 402 32.55 -15.95 40.47
C VAL A 402 32.97 -17.23 39.75
N GLN A 403 34.27 -17.56 39.73
CA GLN A 403 34.79 -18.82 39.16
C GLN A 403 34.05 -20.08 39.63
N GLY A 404 33.62 -20.14 40.90
CA GLY A 404 32.83 -21.24 41.47
C GLY A 404 31.35 -21.27 41.07
N ARG A 405 30.91 -20.36 40.18
CA ARG A 405 29.54 -20.28 39.62
C ARG A 405 29.48 -20.68 38.15
N ILE A 406 30.62 -20.80 37.47
CA ILE A 406 30.74 -21.04 36.03
C ILE A 406 31.32 -22.45 35.84
N GLN A 407 30.54 -23.39 35.29
CA GLN A 407 30.97 -24.79 35.20
C GLN A 407 31.98 -25.00 34.06
N ASN A 408 31.68 -24.48 32.88
CA ASN A 408 32.49 -24.61 31.67
C ASN A 408 32.86 -23.23 31.10
N VAL A 409 33.98 -23.17 30.38
CA VAL A 409 34.36 -22.02 29.53
C VAL A 409 34.74 -22.57 28.16
N LEU A 410 34.29 -21.92 27.09
CA LEU A 410 34.60 -22.25 25.70
C LEU A 410 35.07 -20.99 24.96
N GLY A 411 36.03 -21.14 24.03
CA GLY A 411 36.63 -19.99 23.34
C GLY A 411 37.68 -19.26 24.19
N GLY A 412 38.19 -18.15 23.65
CA GLY A 412 39.31 -17.41 24.23
C GLY A 412 40.65 -18.16 24.21
N PHE A 413 41.65 -17.65 24.94
CA PHE A 413 42.90 -18.36 25.21
C PHE A 413 42.72 -19.30 26.41
N ASP A 414 42.65 -20.62 26.17
CA ASP A 414 42.48 -21.59 27.24
C ASP A 414 43.79 -21.86 28.02
N ASN A 415 43.98 -21.10 29.09
CA ASN A 415 45.10 -21.25 30.02
C ASN A 415 44.97 -22.45 30.99
N ARG A 416 43.96 -23.33 30.86
CA ARG A 416 43.79 -24.53 31.73
C ARG A 416 44.92 -25.56 31.60
N ALA A 417 45.77 -25.47 30.57
CA ALA A 417 46.91 -26.37 30.36
C ALA A 417 48.06 -26.24 31.38
N ALA A 418 48.02 -25.28 32.31
CA ALA A 418 49.15 -24.92 33.19
C ALA A 418 48.98 -25.30 34.68
N ALA A 419 47.98 -26.11 35.06
CA ALA A 419 47.68 -26.45 36.45
C ALA A 419 47.95 -27.93 36.80
N THR A 420 49.23 -28.28 37.04
CA THR A 420 49.57 -29.56 37.69
C THR A 420 49.25 -29.52 39.19
N PRO A 421 48.74 -30.63 39.80
CA PRO A 421 48.32 -30.63 41.20
C PRO A 421 49.52 -30.68 42.15
N VAL A 422 49.61 -29.69 43.05
CA VAL A 422 50.49 -29.75 44.24
C VAL A 422 49.68 -30.33 45.41
N PRO A 423 50.24 -31.24 46.23
CA PRO A 423 49.47 -31.87 47.32
C PRO A 423 48.99 -30.91 48.40
N GLN A 424 47.83 -31.24 48.98
CA GLN A 424 47.23 -30.55 50.12
C GLN A 424 47.99 -30.88 51.41
N GLU A 425 48.74 -29.93 51.97
CA GLU A 425 49.14 -29.96 53.39
C GLU A 425 48.18 -29.15 54.26
N THR A 426 48.03 -29.60 55.51
CA THR A 426 47.15 -29.00 56.53
C THR A 426 47.94 -28.60 57.77
N ALA A 427 47.81 -27.35 58.24
CA ALA A 427 47.85 -27.06 59.68
C ALA A 427 47.39 -25.61 60.04
N THR A 428 46.56 -25.53 61.09
CA THR A 428 46.51 -24.49 62.15
C THR A 428 46.62 -22.99 61.82
N ALA A 429 45.59 -22.24 62.23
CA ALA A 429 45.69 -20.81 62.50
C ALA A 429 46.39 -20.51 63.85
N VAL A 430 47.12 -19.40 63.93
CA VAL A 430 47.64 -18.78 65.17
C VAL A 430 47.44 -17.25 65.11
N THR A 431 47.26 -16.64 66.28
CA THR A 431 46.85 -15.23 66.48
C THR A 431 48.01 -14.23 66.49
N GLY A 432 47.80 -13.01 65.98
CA GLY A 432 48.70 -11.85 66.19
C GLY A 432 48.21 -10.57 65.46
N PRO A 433 48.15 -9.38 66.10
CA PRO A 433 47.48 -8.21 65.52
C PRO A 433 48.40 -7.02 65.13
N SER A 434 47.78 -6.05 64.43
CA SER A 434 48.07 -4.61 64.45
C SER A 434 49.35 -4.06 63.75
N ALA A 435 49.16 -3.44 62.58
CA ALA A 435 49.79 -2.15 62.24
C ALA A 435 49.06 -1.44 61.07
N GLU A 436 48.68 -0.18 61.27
CA GLU A 436 48.30 0.83 60.27
C GLU A 436 48.63 2.21 60.90
N PRO A 437 48.80 3.32 60.14
CA PRO A 437 49.00 3.49 58.70
C PRO A 437 50.32 4.28 58.42
N THR A 438 50.33 5.17 57.40
CA THR A 438 51.35 6.20 57.06
C THR A 438 52.64 5.73 56.35
N LEU A 439 53.29 6.48 55.45
CA LEU A 439 52.92 7.71 54.70
C LEU A 439 53.93 7.90 53.54
N GLU A 440 53.51 8.11 52.29
CA GLU A 440 54.31 8.79 51.24
C GLU A 440 53.43 9.22 50.03
N PRO A 441 53.88 10.10 49.10
CA PRO A 441 53.56 11.53 49.21
C PRO A 441 52.69 12.10 48.08
N ALA A 442 52.12 13.28 48.32
CA ALA A 442 51.31 14.00 47.34
C ALA A 442 52.14 14.81 46.33
N PRO A 443 51.78 14.84 45.03
CA PRO A 443 52.35 15.77 44.05
C PRO A 443 51.76 17.19 44.16
N THR A 444 52.57 18.16 43.73
CA THR A 444 52.33 19.62 43.78
C THR A 444 51.10 20.08 42.97
N PRO A 445 50.33 21.11 43.41
CA PRO A 445 49.28 21.70 42.58
C PRO A 445 49.84 22.34 41.31
N VAL A 446 49.21 22.07 40.17
CA VAL A 446 49.45 22.76 38.90
C VAL A 446 48.59 24.03 38.87
N VAL A 447 49.19 25.15 38.47
CA VAL A 447 48.50 26.45 38.41
C VAL A 447 47.61 26.53 37.18
N GLU A 448 46.34 26.86 37.40
CA GLU A 448 45.34 27.11 36.36
C GLU A 448 45.66 28.41 35.59
N PRO A 449 45.75 28.40 34.24
CA PRO A 449 46.00 29.61 33.47
C PRO A 449 44.72 30.46 33.35
N THR A 450 44.73 31.63 33.99
CA THR A 450 43.65 32.63 33.90
C THR A 450 43.35 32.98 32.43
N PRO A 451 42.07 33.01 32.01
CA PRO A 451 41.72 33.38 30.63
C PRO A 451 42.01 34.86 30.36
N THR A 452 42.83 35.13 29.34
CA THR A 452 43.06 36.46 28.78
C THR A 452 41.75 37.02 28.21
N PRO A 453 41.38 38.30 28.44
CA PRO A 453 40.18 38.87 27.85
C PRO A 453 40.31 38.95 26.32
N VAL A 454 39.42 38.25 25.61
CA VAL A 454 39.25 38.40 24.16
C VAL A 454 38.58 39.74 23.88
N ALA A 455 39.08 40.47 22.88
CA ALA A 455 38.56 41.79 22.55
C ALA A 455 37.13 41.73 21.98
N GLU A 456 36.31 42.68 22.43
CA GLU A 456 34.95 42.91 21.94
C GLU A 456 34.96 43.31 20.45
N PRO A 457 34.16 42.65 19.58
CA PRO A 457 34.11 42.99 18.16
C PRO A 457 33.34 44.30 17.92
N THR A 458 34.06 45.37 17.59
CA THR A 458 33.48 46.66 17.15
C THR A 458 32.43 46.46 16.04
N PRO A 459 31.25 47.10 16.12
CA PRO A 459 30.23 46.96 15.08
C PRO A 459 30.69 47.56 13.75
N THR A 460 30.81 46.72 12.73
CA THR A 460 31.00 47.13 11.33
C THR A 460 29.77 47.90 10.85
N PRO A 461 29.90 49.07 10.20
CA PRO A 461 28.76 49.87 9.78
C PRO A 461 27.92 49.15 8.71
N THR A 462 26.60 49.21 8.85
CA THR A 462 25.63 48.72 7.88
C THR A 462 25.77 49.48 6.55
N PRO A 463 25.87 48.80 5.39
CA PRO A 463 25.81 49.47 4.10
C PRO A 463 24.40 50.02 3.83
N GLU A 464 24.34 51.27 3.39
CA GLU A 464 23.11 51.95 2.98
C GLU A 464 22.51 51.30 1.71
N PRO A 465 21.18 51.14 1.60
CA PRO A 465 20.57 50.44 0.46
C PRO A 465 20.66 51.26 -0.84
N THR A 466 21.61 50.90 -1.70
CA THR A 466 21.68 51.37 -3.09
C THR A 466 20.36 51.06 -3.82
N PRO A 467 19.74 52.03 -4.52
CA PRO A 467 18.45 51.81 -5.18
C PRO A 467 18.56 50.80 -6.34
N THR A 468 17.71 49.79 -6.32
CA THR A 468 17.55 48.82 -7.41
C THR A 468 17.06 49.52 -8.69
N PRO A 469 17.66 49.28 -9.87
CA PRO A 469 17.18 49.86 -11.11
C PRO A 469 15.81 49.31 -11.50
N THR A 470 14.88 50.20 -11.87
CA THR A 470 13.57 49.84 -12.41
C THR A 470 13.73 49.07 -13.74
N PRO A 471 13.09 47.90 -13.93
CA PRO A 471 13.08 47.23 -15.23
C PRO A 471 12.28 48.04 -16.25
N GLU A 472 12.89 48.29 -17.41
CA GLU A 472 12.24 48.90 -18.57
C GLU A 472 11.23 47.91 -19.20
N PRO A 473 10.05 48.37 -19.69
CA PRO A 473 9.01 47.47 -20.18
C PRO A 473 9.40 46.82 -21.53
N THR A 474 9.84 45.56 -21.47
CA THR A 474 10.03 44.69 -22.64
C THR A 474 8.75 44.62 -23.48
N PRO A 475 8.81 44.78 -24.82
CA PRO A 475 7.63 44.88 -25.66
C PRO A 475 6.83 43.57 -25.74
N THR A 476 5.50 43.71 -25.77
CA THR A 476 4.53 42.61 -25.91
C THR A 476 4.79 41.78 -27.17
N PRO A 477 4.84 40.44 -27.10
CA PRO A 477 4.92 39.60 -28.29
C PRO A 477 3.61 39.64 -29.08
N THR A 478 3.70 39.85 -30.39
CA THR A 478 2.60 39.71 -31.34
C THR A 478 2.01 38.29 -31.27
N PRO A 479 0.68 38.10 -31.28
CA PRO A 479 0.08 36.76 -31.27
C PRO A 479 0.52 35.95 -32.49
N VAL A 480 1.05 34.75 -32.22
CA VAL A 480 1.32 33.72 -33.24
C VAL A 480 -0.01 33.09 -33.66
N ALA A 481 -0.15 32.78 -34.94
CA ALA A 481 -1.38 32.18 -35.48
C ALA A 481 -1.66 30.79 -34.88
N GLU A 482 -2.95 30.55 -34.58
CA GLU A 482 -3.47 29.29 -34.06
C GLU A 482 -3.28 28.14 -35.07
N PRO A 483 -2.90 26.92 -34.64
CA PRO A 483 -2.70 25.80 -35.54
C PRO A 483 -4.02 25.24 -36.09
N THR A 484 -4.20 25.28 -37.40
CA THR A 484 -5.38 24.75 -38.10
C THR A 484 -5.62 23.26 -37.75
N PRO A 485 -6.86 22.85 -37.38
CA PRO A 485 -7.17 21.46 -37.11
C PRO A 485 -7.06 20.58 -38.37
N THR A 486 -6.40 19.44 -38.24
CA THR A 486 -6.27 18.41 -39.29
C THR A 486 -7.62 17.71 -39.53
N PRO A 487 -8.03 17.46 -40.80
CA PRO A 487 -9.33 16.84 -41.09
C PRO A 487 -9.42 15.38 -40.60
N THR A 488 -10.53 15.08 -39.90
CA THR A 488 -10.93 13.73 -39.50
C THR A 488 -11.38 12.91 -40.73
N PRO A 489 -11.05 11.60 -40.84
CA PRO A 489 -11.46 10.78 -41.96
C PRO A 489 -12.97 10.54 -42.04
N GLU A 490 -13.46 10.44 -43.29
CA GLU A 490 -14.87 10.31 -43.66
C GLU A 490 -15.45 8.92 -43.35
N PRO A 491 -16.69 8.80 -42.81
CA PRO A 491 -17.32 7.51 -42.55
C PRO A 491 -17.88 6.87 -43.83
N THR A 492 -17.46 5.64 -44.13
CA THR A 492 -17.90 4.85 -45.29
C THR A 492 -19.42 4.64 -45.33
N PRO A 493 -20.09 4.82 -46.49
CA PRO A 493 -21.54 4.65 -46.60
C PRO A 493 -21.99 3.19 -46.43
N THR A 494 -23.03 2.99 -45.61
CA THR A 494 -23.76 1.71 -45.44
C THR A 494 -24.98 1.71 -46.38
N PRO A 495 -25.30 0.60 -47.08
CA PRO A 495 -26.29 0.62 -48.16
C PRO A 495 -27.74 0.79 -47.72
N THR A 496 -28.50 1.55 -48.52
CA THR A 496 -29.93 1.82 -48.35
C THR A 496 -30.81 0.58 -48.59
N PRO A 497 -31.83 0.29 -47.74
CA PRO A 497 -32.81 -0.74 -48.02
C PRO A 497 -33.83 -0.33 -49.10
N GLU A 498 -34.36 -1.33 -49.82
CA GLU A 498 -35.25 -1.21 -50.97
C GLU A 498 -36.70 -0.82 -50.56
N PRO A 499 -37.44 -0.01 -51.35
CA PRO A 499 -38.79 0.43 -50.98
C PRO A 499 -39.85 -0.69 -51.02
N THR A 500 -40.58 -0.85 -49.91
CA THR A 500 -41.76 -1.73 -49.79
C THR A 500 -43.03 -0.99 -50.25
N PRO A 501 -43.94 -1.60 -51.03
CA PRO A 501 -45.03 -0.89 -51.71
C PRO A 501 -46.25 -0.54 -50.83
N THR A 502 -46.85 0.61 -51.13
CA THR A 502 -48.12 1.12 -50.57
C THR A 502 -49.34 0.29 -51.03
N PRO A 503 -50.35 0.03 -50.17
CA PRO A 503 -51.49 -0.83 -50.50
C PRO A 503 -52.52 -0.23 -51.48
N ILE A 504 -53.30 -1.13 -52.10
CA ILE A 504 -54.28 -0.87 -53.17
C ILE A 504 -55.69 -0.57 -52.60
N PRO A 505 -56.41 0.46 -53.08
CA PRO A 505 -57.85 0.60 -52.88
C PRO A 505 -58.68 -0.22 -53.90
N MET A 506 -59.75 -0.87 -53.43
CA MET A 506 -60.69 -1.68 -54.23
C MET A 506 -61.95 -0.86 -54.66
N PRO A 507 -63.01 -1.39 -55.34
CA PRO A 507 -63.56 -0.71 -56.53
C PRO A 507 -64.94 -0.04 -56.38
N THR A 508 -65.35 0.63 -57.45
CA THR A 508 -66.56 1.47 -57.68
C THR A 508 -67.90 0.72 -57.60
N PRO A 509 -69.03 1.45 -57.46
CA PRO A 509 -70.02 1.42 -58.55
C PRO A 509 -70.75 2.76 -58.91
N ILE A 510 -70.51 3.19 -60.14
CA ILE A 510 -71.35 3.76 -61.22
C ILE A 510 -72.88 4.04 -61.01
N ILE A 511 -73.36 5.15 -61.64
CA ILE A 511 -74.60 5.40 -62.48
C ILE A 511 -75.36 6.70 -62.07
N PRO A 512 -75.97 7.54 -62.96
CA PRO A 512 -76.11 7.56 -64.43
C PRO A 512 -75.53 8.83 -65.16
N ILE A 513 -75.85 8.98 -66.46
CA ILE A 513 -75.38 10.00 -67.45
C ILE A 513 -76.58 10.79 -68.01
N PRO A 514 -76.41 12.05 -68.48
CA PRO A 514 -76.82 12.41 -69.86
C PRO A 514 -75.71 13.07 -70.71
N THR A 515 -75.94 13.17 -72.03
CA THR A 515 -74.89 13.36 -73.06
C THR A 515 -75.02 14.70 -73.84
N PRO A 516 -74.40 14.98 -75.04
CA PRO A 516 -73.71 16.25 -75.27
C PRO A 516 -74.39 17.23 -76.26
N ILE A 517 -73.83 18.44 -76.40
CA ILE A 517 -74.06 19.33 -77.56
C ILE A 517 -72.76 20.06 -77.98
N ILE A 518 -72.74 20.56 -79.22
CA ILE A 518 -71.58 20.99 -80.04
C ILE A 518 -72.06 22.17 -80.93
N PRO A 519 -71.25 23.14 -81.42
CA PRO A 519 -70.11 23.90 -80.86
C PRO A 519 -70.35 25.44 -81.01
N THR A 520 -69.31 26.22 -81.38
CA THR A 520 -69.30 27.57 -82.00
C THR A 520 -69.73 28.81 -81.19
N PRO A 521 -69.17 30.01 -81.49
CA PRO A 521 -67.86 30.34 -82.10
C PRO A 521 -66.96 31.18 -81.16
N ILE A 522 -65.72 31.45 -81.57
CA ILE A 522 -64.77 32.31 -80.82
C ILE A 522 -65.10 33.80 -81.04
N PRO A 523 -65.31 34.61 -79.98
CA PRO A 523 -65.03 36.05 -80.01
C PRO A 523 -63.56 36.32 -79.65
N THR A 524 -62.98 37.34 -80.28
CA THR A 524 -61.63 37.86 -79.98
C THR A 524 -61.51 38.25 -78.49
N PRO A 525 -60.38 38.00 -77.81
CA PRO A 525 -60.21 38.43 -76.42
C PRO A 525 -60.38 39.95 -76.29
N ILE A 526 -61.27 40.36 -75.39
CA ILE A 526 -61.16 41.66 -74.72
C ILE A 526 -59.84 41.60 -73.94
N PRO A 527 -58.96 42.61 -74.02
CA PRO A 527 -57.81 42.66 -73.12
C PRO A 527 -58.34 42.75 -71.69
N THR A 528 -58.09 41.70 -70.89
CA THR A 528 -58.13 41.84 -69.43
C THR A 528 -57.21 43.00 -69.04
N PRO A 529 -57.56 43.83 -68.05
CA PRO A 529 -56.61 44.81 -67.53
C PRO A 529 -55.30 44.09 -67.18
N ALA A 530 -54.18 44.73 -67.51
CA ALA A 530 -52.89 44.20 -67.10
C ALA A 530 -52.83 44.31 -65.57
N ASN A 531 -52.66 43.16 -64.91
CA ASN A 531 -52.56 43.08 -63.47
C ASN A 531 -51.27 43.77 -63.01
N HIS A 532 -51.38 44.79 -62.16
CA HIS A 532 -50.24 45.50 -61.61
C HIS A 532 -49.77 44.82 -60.31
N ASP A 533 -48.46 44.69 -60.11
CA ASP A 533 -47.93 44.16 -58.86
C ASP A 533 -48.33 45.06 -57.67
N PRO A 534 -48.62 44.50 -56.48
CA PRO A 534 -48.86 45.28 -55.26
C PRO A 534 -47.69 46.23 -54.97
N VAL A 535 -47.98 47.47 -54.59
CA VAL A 535 -46.97 48.50 -54.35
C VAL A 535 -46.72 48.64 -52.84
N ALA A 536 -45.45 48.53 -52.42
CA ALA A 536 -45.04 48.89 -51.06
C ALA A 536 -45.20 50.40 -50.83
N ILE A 537 -45.98 50.80 -49.82
CA ILE A 537 -46.33 52.20 -49.55
C ILE A 537 -45.78 52.72 -48.22
N ASP A 538 -45.95 51.96 -47.13
CA ASP A 538 -45.35 52.26 -45.83
C ASP A 538 -44.25 51.22 -45.50
N SER A 539 -43.08 51.69 -45.07
CA SER A 539 -42.00 50.82 -44.63
C SER A 539 -41.97 50.65 -43.12
N ILE A 540 -41.83 49.39 -42.68
CA ILE A 540 -41.79 49.05 -41.26
C ILE A 540 -40.40 49.40 -40.70
N ALA A 541 -40.37 50.25 -39.68
CA ALA A 541 -39.14 50.65 -39.00
C ALA A 541 -38.44 49.45 -38.32
N THR A 542 -37.14 49.57 -38.06
CA THR A 542 -36.38 48.52 -37.37
C THR A 542 -36.90 48.30 -35.96
N LEU A 543 -37.08 47.03 -35.58
CA LEU A 543 -37.76 46.63 -34.36
C LEU A 543 -36.74 46.09 -33.34
N ALA A 544 -36.65 46.73 -32.17
CA ALA A 544 -35.89 46.23 -31.03
C ALA A 544 -36.86 45.68 -29.97
N ILE A 545 -36.63 44.45 -29.54
CA ILE A 545 -37.38 43.78 -28.46
C ILE A 545 -36.41 43.09 -27.52
N ARG A 546 -36.85 42.77 -26.30
CA ARG A 546 -36.12 41.88 -25.39
C ARG A 546 -36.54 40.43 -25.62
N LEU A 547 -35.67 39.48 -25.30
CA LEU A 547 -36.01 38.04 -25.32
C LEU A 547 -37.24 37.73 -24.44
N THR A 548 -37.46 38.50 -23.37
CA THR A 548 -38.57 38.38 -22.42
C THR A 548 -39.85 39.14 -22.81
N ASP A 549 -39.86 39.93 -23.89
CA ASP A 549 -41.02 40.76 -24.29
C ASP A 549 -42.23 39.96 -24.81
N GLY A 550 -42.07 38.65 -25.01
CA GLY A 550 -43.08 37.79 -25.64
C GLY A 550 -43.25 38.07 -27.14
N ALA A 551 -44.30 37.47 -27.74
CA ALA A 551 -44.60 37.66 -29.14
C ALA A 551 -45.18 39.06 -29.41
N ARG A 552 -44.64 39.75 -30.42
CA ARG A 552 -45.17 41.04 -30.91
C ARG A 552 -45.97 40.85 -32.19
N THR A 553 -47.06 41.59 -32.32
CA THR A 553 -47.90 41.62 -33.52
C THR A 553 -47.72 42.93 -34.29
N ILE A 554 -47.71 42.84 -35.62
CA ILE A 554 -47.64 43.97 -36.54
C ILE A 554 -48.71 43.76 -37.62
N ASP A 555 -49.52 44.77 -37.89
CA ASP A 555 -50.50 44.72 -38.99
C ASP A 555 -49.83 45.12 -40.31
N LEU A 556 -49.93 44.27 -41.32
CA LEU A 556 -49.38 44.50 -42.65
C LEU A 556 -50.36 45.21 -43.58
N ALA A 557 -51.61 45.44 -43.17
CA ALA A 557 -52.70 45.95 -44.00
C ALA A 557 -52.43 47.33 -44.64
N SER A 558 -51.55 48.16 -44.08
CA SER A 558 -51.14 49.44 -44.65
C SER A 558 -49.74 49.44 -45.28
N ALA A 559 -48.98 48.33 -45.19
CA ALA A 559 -47.62 48.28 -45.73
C ALA A 559 -47.59 48.18 -47.27
N PHE A 560 -48.69 47.71 -47.88
CA PHE A 560 -48.83 47.56 -49.33
C PHE A 560 -50.22 48.04 -49.79
N TRP A 561 -50.29 48.51 -51.03
CA TRP A 561 -51.52 48.89 -51.71
C TRP A 561 -51.56 48.29 -53.11
N ASP A 562 -52.71 47.78 -53.51
CA ASP A 562 -52.93 47.17 -54.82
C ASP A 562 -53.52 48.21 -55.81
N PRO A 563 -52.87 48.46 -56.97
CA PRO A 563 -53.35 49.46 -57.93
C PRO A 563 -54.67 49.13 -58.62
N ASP A 564 -54.99 47.84 -58.79
CA ASP A 564 -56.23 47.36 -59.41
C ASP A 564 -57.35 47.13 -58.37
N GLY A 565 -57.00 47.17 -57.07
CA GLY A 565 -57.91 47.06 -55.93
C GLY A 565 -58.12 45.63 -55.44
N ASP A 566 -57.22 44.70 -55.78
CA ASP A 566 -57.31 43.29 -55.40
C ASP A 566 -56.95 43.00 -53.94
N SER A 567 -57.42 41.84 -53.45
CA SER A 567 -57.35 41.47 -52.03
C SER A 567 -56.01 40.80 -51.69
N LEU A 568 -55.13 41.57 -51.07
CA LEU A 568 -53.78 41.12 -50.73
C LEU A 568 -53.74 40.00 -49.68
N THR A 569 -52.95 38.98 -49.97
CA THR A 569 -52.57 37.88 -49.07
C THR A 569 -51.12 38.03 -48.64
N TYR A 570 -50.79 37.63 -47.41
CA TYR A 570 -49.51 37.96 -46.77
C TYR A 570 -48.75 36.71 -46.30
N THR A 571 -47.43 36.72 -46.49
CA THR A 571 -46.49 35.72 -45.95
C THR A 571 -45.27 36.41 -45.35
N ALA A 572 -44.53 35.72 -44.47
CA ALA A 572 -43.30 36.25 -43.87
C ALA A 572 -42.29 35.14 -43.56
N VAL A 573 -41.00 35.49 -43.65
CA VAL A 573 -39.85 34.62 -43.38
C VAL A 573 -38.81 35.38 -42.56
N SER A 574 -38.29 34.73 -41.53
CA SER A 574 -37.15 35.21 -40.73
C SER A 574 -35.85 34.67 -41.31
N SER A 575 -34.84 35.53 -41.50
CA SER A 575 -33.50 35.09 -41.94
C SER A 575 -32.75 34.26 -40.88
N ALA A 576 -33.24 34.25 -39.63
CA ALA A 576 -32.68 33.50 -38.52
C ALA A 576 -33.83 33.05 -37.60
N SER A 577 -34.49 31.95 -37.97
CA SER A 577 -35.64 31.39 -37.24
C SER A 577 -35.30 30.95 -35.81
N ASN A 578 -34.02 30.70 -35.51
CA ASN A 578 -33.49 30.45 -34.17
C ASN A 578 -33.38 31.73 -33.32
N VAL A 579 -33.24 32.92 -33.93
CA VAL A 579 -33.24 34.22 -33.23
C VAL A 579 -34.68 34.69 -33.00
N ALA A 580 -35.52 34.62 -34.05
CA ALA A 580 -36.95 34.88 -33.93
C ALA A 580 -37.76 34.08 -34.96
N ALA A 581 -38.83 33.44 -34.50
CA ALA A 581 -39.81 32.78 -35.34
C ALA A 581 -40.87 33.80 -35.82
N VAL A 582 -41.42 33.59 -37.02
CA VAL A 582 -42.49 34.43 -37.57
C VAL A 582 -43.65 33.60 -38.11
N SER A 583 -44.85 34.14 -38.03
CA SER A 583 -46.07 33.59 -38.63
C SER A 583 -47.01 34.72 -39.04
N VAL A 584 -47.90 34.47 -40.00
CA VAL A 584 -48.88 35.45 -40.48
C VAL A 584 -50.28 34.86 -40.39
N ASN A 585 -51.25 35.64 -39.90
CA ASN A 585 -52.66 35.26 -39.86
C ASN A 585 -53.52 36.45 -40.31
N GLY A 586 -54.19 36.31 -41.46
CA GLY A 586 -54.82 37.44 -42.15
C GLY A 586 -53.76 38.46 -42.56
N THR A 587 -53.86 39.68 -42.01
CA THR A 587 -52.87 40.76 -42.19
C THR A 587 -51.86 40.83 -41.05
N ILE A 588 -52.04 40.08 -39.96
CA ILE A 588 -51.21 40.21 -38.75
C ILE A 588 -49.98 39.31 -38.83
N LEU A 589 -48.80 39.93 -38.93
CA LEU A 589 -47.51 39.31 -38.69
C LEU A 589 -47.27 39.18 -37.18
N THR A 590 -47.05 37.96 -36.70
CA THR A 590 -46.61 37.68 -35.32
C THR A 590 -45.13 37.30 -35.32
N VAL A 591 -44.33 38.02 -34.56
CA VAL A 591 -42.88 37.82 -34.37
C VAL A 591 -42.63 37.36 -32.94
N THR A 592 -42.06 36.17 -32.76
CA THR A 592 -41.76 35.58 -31.46
C THR A 592 -40.24 35.49 -31.27
N PRO A 593 -39.64 36.21 -30.30
CA PRO A 593 -38.22 36.08 -30.00
C PRO A 593 -37.91 34.67 -29.46
N ALA A 594 -36.73 34.15 -29.81
CA ALA A 594 -36.30 32.80 -29.44
C ALA A 594 -34.86 32.75 -28.91
N ASN A 595 -33.95 33.59 -29.43
CA ASN A 595 -32.61 33.81 -28.89
C ASN A 595 -32.17 35.27 -29.08
N VAL A 596 -31.16 35.70 -28.32
CA VAL A 596 -30.50 37.00 -28.51
C VAL A 596 -29.78 37.03 -29.87
N GLY A 597 -29.89 38.14 -30.60
CA GLY A 597 -29.28 38.33 -31.92
C GLY A 597 -30.10 39.25 -32.81
N SER A 598 -29.77 39.30 -34.11
CA SER A 598 -30.52 40.06 -35.11
C SER A 598 -30.98 39.16 -36.25
N ALA A 599 -32.16 39.45 -36.79
CA ALA A 599 -32.78 38.75 -37.92
C ALA A 599 -33.40 39.76 -38.89
N ASN A 600 -33.25 39.53 -40.19
CA ASN A 600 -34.03 40.25 -41.19
C ASN A 600 -35.38 39.55 -41.35
N ILE A 601 -36.47 40.27 -41.12
CA ILE A 601 -37.83 39.76 -41.32
C ILE A 601 -38.32 40.28 -42.67
N THR A 602 -38.39 39.38 -43.65
CA THR A 602 -38.93 39.68 -44.98
C THR A 602 -40.37 39.22 -45.04
N PHE A 603 -41.25 40.11 -45.51
CA PHE A 603 -42.68 39.87 -45.63
C PHE A 603 -43.18 40.29 -47.01
N THR A 604 -44.09 39.50 -47.57
CA THR A 604 -44.48 39.54 -48.98
C THR A 604 -45.99 39.59 -49.09
N ALA A 605 -46.50 40.58 -49.82
CA ALA A 605 -47.90 40.68 -50.23
C ALA A 605 -48.07 40.13 -51.65
N SER A 606 -49.19 39.45 -51.92
CA SER A 606 -49.58 39.00 -53.27
C SER A 606 -51.08 39.11 -53.49
N ASP A 607 -51.44 39.52 -54.71
CA ASP A 607 -52.80 39.71 -55.24
C ASP A 607 -53.58 38.40 -55.53
N GLY A 608 -52.90 37.25 -55.49
CA GLY A 608 -53.49 35.95 -55.87
C GLY A 608 -53.73 35.75 -57.37
N ARG A 609 -53.27 36.68 -58.21
CA ARG A 609 -53.37 36.68 -59.68
C ARG A 609 -52.02 36.56 -60.39
N GLY A 610 -50.93 36.92 -59.71
CA GLY A 610 -49.56 36.66 -60.16
C GLY A 610 -48.54 37.69 -59.71
N GLY A 611 -48.98 38.86 -59.24
CA GLY A 611 -48.12 39.92 -58.74
C GLY A 611 -47.77 39.75 -57.27
N SER A 612 -46.61 40.28 -56.89
CA SER A 612 -46.18 40.33 -55.49
C SER A 612 -45.13 41.40 -55.25
N ALA A 613 -45.13 41.96 -54.04
CA ALA A 613 -44.04 42.80 -53.55
C ALA A 613 -43.61 42.38 -52.15
N SER A 614 -42.33 42.60 -51.85
CA SER A 614 -41.73 42.23 -50.57
C SER A 614 -41.05 43.42 -49.92
N GLN A 615 -41.10 43.46 -48.60
CA GLN A 615 -40.36 44.41 -47.77
C GLN A 615 -39.60 43.66 -46.69
N THR A 616 -38.55 44.28 -46.15
CA THR A 616 -37.71 43.70 -45.10
C THR A 616 -37.41 44.74 -44.03
N PHE A 617 -37.58 44.38 -42.75
CA PHE A 617 -37.08 45.17 -41.63
C PHE A 617 -36.07 44.36 -40.79
N LEU A 618 -35.14 45.06 -40.13
CA LEU A 618 -34.22 44.45 -39.18
C LEU A 618 -34.90 44.34 -37.82
N LEU A 619 -34.96 43.11 -37.30
CA LEU A 619 -35.29 42.80 -35.92
C LEU A 619 -33.99 42.63 -35.12
N THR A 620 -33.92 43.20 -33.93
CA THR A 620 -32.87 42.91 -32.94
C THR A 620 -33.51 42.45 -31.63
N VAL A 621 -33.23 41.21 -31.26
CA VAL A 621 -33.59 40.61 -29.96
C VAL A 621 -32.43 40.85 -29.00
N THR A 622 -32.67 41.69 -28.00
CA THR A 622 -31.72 42.05 -26.96
C THR A 622 -31.87 41.14 -25.73
N PRO A 623 -30.79 40.92 -24.95
CA PRO A 623 -30.93 40.27 -23.65
C PRO A 623 -31.81 41.10 -22.71
N ALA A 624 -32.39 40.46 -21.70
CA ALA A 624 -32.98 41.20 -20.59
C ALA A 624 -31.89 42.00 -19.84
N PRO A 625 -32.22 43.18 -19.26
CA PRO A 625 -31.31 43.82 -18.32
C PRO A 625 -31.23 42.97 -17.06
N ASN A 626 -30.01 42.63 -16.64
CA ASN A 626 -29.73 41.87 -15.44
C ASN A 626 -30.33 42.53 -14.18
N LEU A 627 -31.06 41.76 -13.38
CA LEU A 627 -31.64 42.18 -12.12
C LEU A 627 -30.81 41.64 -10.95
N ASN A 628 -30.26 42.52 -10.11
CA ASN A 628 -29.45 42.11 -8.95
C ASN A 628 -30.19 41.11 -8.02
N PRO A 629 -29.44 40.18 -7.38
CA PRO A 629 -29.97 39.31 -6.32
C PRO A 629 -30.67 40.10 -5.20
N VAL A 630 -31.89 39.66 -4.86
CA VAL A 630 -32.72 40.30 -3.82
C VAL A 630 -32.71 39.49 -2.52
N ILE A 631 -32.79 40.20 -1.39
CA ILE A 631 -32.93 39.59 -0.07
C ILE A 631 -34.39 39.17 0.12
N ILE A 632 -34.66 37.87 0.29
CA ILE A 632 -36.00 37.37 0.66
C ILE A 632 -36.20 37.56 2.17
N GLN A 633 -35.22 37.13 2.96
CA GLN A 633 -35.28 37.13 4.42
C GLN A 633 -33.90 37.46 4.98
N ALA A 634 -33.77 38.55 5.73
CA ALA A 634 -32.52 38.85 6.42
C ALA A 634 -32.17 37.74 7.44
N PRO A 635 -30.88 37.36 7.61
CA PRO A 635 -30.49 36.44 8.66
C PRO A 635 -30.80 37.04 10.05
N ALA A 636 -31.08 36.19 11.03
CA ALA A 636 -31.30 36.64 12.40
C ALA A 636 -29.97 36.91 13.12
N ASP A 637 -29.96 37.88 14.03
CA ASP A 637 -28.81 38.13 14.91
C ASP A 637 -28.53 36.91 15.80
N ALA A 638 -27.27 36.54 15.91
CA ALA A 638 -26.80 35.44 16.74
C ALA A 638 -26.31 35.93 18.12
N ALA A 639 -26.58 35.13 19.15
CA ALA A 639 -25.96 35.25 20.47
C ALA A 639 -25.16 33.97 20.73
N LEU A 640 -23.84 34.11 20.84
CA LEU A 640 -22.87 33.01 21.00
C LEU A 640 -22.01 33.25 22.25
N THR A 641 -21.20 32.26 22.61
CA THR A 641 -20.20 32.30 23.66
C THR A 641 -18.83 32.00 23.07
N VAL A 642 -17.76 32.56 23.63
CA VAL A 642 -16.39 32.13 23.27
C VAL A 642 -16.24 30.62 23.55
N GLY A 643 -15.93 29.85 22.52
CA GLY A 643 -15.83 28.39 22.58
C GLY A 643 -17.10 27.62 22.18
N ASP A 644 -18.18 28.30 21.77
CA ASP A 644 -19.30 27.63 21.10
C ASP A 644 -18.87 27.05 19.74
N ALA A 645 -19.51 25.94 19.34
CA ALA A 645 -19.30 25.31 18.04
C ALA A 645 -19.78 26.22 16.88
N VAL A 646 -19.18 26.03 15.69
CA VAL A 646 -19.41 26.82 14.48
C VAL A 646 -20.90 27.04 14.20
N TYR A 647 -21.33 28.30 14.24
CA TYR A 647 -22.69 28.72 13.95
C TYR A 647 -22.89 28.80 12.43
N SER A 648 -23.69 27.90 11.87
CA SER A 648 -23.93 27.79 10.42
C SER A 648 -25.22 28.49 10.00
N VAL A 649 -25.14 29.33 8.97
CA VAL A 649 -26.28 30.05 8.37
C VAL A 649 -26.40 29.66 6.89
N ASP A 650 -27.52 29.05 6.51
CA ASP A 650 -27.88 28.79 5.11
C ASP A 650 -28.29 30.11 4.42
N LEU A 651 -27.69 30.41 3.27
CA LEU A 651 -27.89 31.64 2.51
C LEU A 651 -28.89 31.49 1.35
N PHE A 652 -29.27 30.26 0.97
CA PHE A 652 -30.31 30.02 -0.04
C PHE A 652 -31.72 30.52 0.37
N PRO A 653 -32.16 30.51 1.65
CA PRO A 653 -33.39 31.20 2.06
C PRO A 653 -33.21 32.72 2.23
N VAL A 654 -31.97 33.21 2.26
CA VAL A 654 -31.66 34.64 2.48
C VAL A 654 -31.77 35.43 1.17
N PHE A 655 -31.27 34.87 0.07
CA PHE A 655 -31.18 35.53 -1.23
C PHE A 655 -31.88 34.73 -2.33
N SER A 656 -32.44 35.42 -3.32
CA SER A 656 -32.86 34.84 -4.59
C SER A 656 -32.59 35.80 -5.73
N ASP A 657 -32.30 35.23 -6.89
CA ASP A 657 -32.14 36.00 -8.11
C ASP A 657 -33.49 36.21 -8.84
N PRO A 658 -33.84 37.43 -9.30
CA PRO A 658 -35.08 37.68 -10.04
C PRO A 658 -35.10 37.13 -11.47
N ASP A 659 -33.94 37.00 -12.13
CA ASP A 659 -33.79 36.42 -13.47
C ASP A 659 -33.56 34.89 -13.41
N GLY A 660 -33.19 34.37 -12.22
CA GLY A 660 -33.05 32.96 -11.91
C GLY A 660 -31.61 32.44 -11.98
N ASP A 661 -30.62 33.33 -11.93
CA ASP A 661 -29.20 32.98 -12.04
C ASP A 661 -28.64 32.23 -10.81
N PRO A 662 -27.64 31.36 -11.01
CA PRO A 662 -27.02 30.59 -9.93
C PRO A 662 -26.15 31.50 -9.04
N LEU A 663 -26.63 31.76 -7.82
CA LEU A 663 -25.92 32.58 -6.86
C LEU A 663 -24.63 31.93 -6.33
N THR A 664 -23.58 32.73 -6.23
CA THR A 664 -22.39 32.46 -5.40
C THR A 664 -22.34 33.45 -4.23
N PHE A 665 -21.61 33.11 -3.16
CA PHE A 665 -21.64 33.88 -1.91
C PHE A 665 -20.25 34.28 -1.42
N GLU A 666 -20.14 35.48 -0.86
CA GLU A 666 -18.97 35.99 -0.13
C GLU A 666 -19.42 36.40 1.29
N ALA A 667 -18.51 36.32 2.27
CA ALA A 667 -18.78 36.81 3.63
C ALA A 667 -17.56 37.49 4.26
N VAL A 668 -17.81 38.53 5.05
CA VAL A 668 -16.79 39.30 5.78
C VAL A 668 -17.31 39.63 7.18
N SER A 669 -16.46 39.48 8.20
CA SER A 669 -16.74 39.97 9.56
C SER A 669 -16.20 41.39 9.73
N SER A 670 -16.98 42.27 10.37
CA SER A 670 -16.54 43.62 10.74
C SER A 670 -15.44 43.62 11.81
N ASP A 671 -15.35 42.53 12.60
CA ASP A 671 -14.28 42.32 13.58
C ASP A 671 -13.91 40.83 13.62
N PRO A 672 -12.93 40.40 12.80
CA PRO A 672 -12.41 39.04 12.80
C PRO A 672 -11.75 38.60 14.12
N SER A 673 -11.47 39.51 15.06
CA SER A 673 -10.95 39.13 16.39
C SER A 673 -12.06 38.72 17.36
N VAL A 674 -13.28 39.22 17.17
CA VAL A 674 -14.48 38.82 17.91
C VAL A 674 -15.10 37.55 17.31
N ALA A 675 -15.32 37.53 16.00
CA ALA A 675 -15.82 36.37 15.28
C ALA A 675 -15.35 36.33 13.82
N THR A 676 -14.89 35.17 13.35
CA THR A 676 -14.57 34.93 11.93
C THR A 676 -15.77 34.36 11.18
N VAL A 677 -15.75 34.47 9.86
CA VAL A 677 -16.73 33.85 8.95
C VAL A 677 -16.04 33.29 7.72
N SER A 678 -16.53 32.15 7.23
CA SER A 678 -16.15 31.56 5.93
C SER A 678 -17.40 31.12 5.16
N ILE A 679 -17.28 30.94 3.85
CA ILE A 679 -18.33 30.38 2.98
C ILE A 679 -17.94 28.97 2.57
N ASN A 680 -18.88 28.03 2.69
CA ASN A 680 -18.80 26.71 2.07
C ASN A 680 -20.08 26.44 1.28
N GLY A 681 -20.00 26.54 -0.05
CA GLY A 681 -21.16 26.46 -0.93
C GLY A 681 -22.18 27.58 -0.62
N GLY A 682 -23.37 27.19 -0.18
CA GLY A 682 -24.44 28.12 0.22
C GLY A 682 -24.47 28.47 1.71
N THR A 683 -23.50 28.00 2.51
CA THR A 683 -23.52 28.17 3.97
C THR A 683 -22.43 29.14 4.44
N ALA A 684 -22.80 30.14 5.24
CA ALA A 684 -21.86 30.93 6.02
C ALA A 684 -21.59 30.25 7.37
N ALA A 685 -20.33 29.91 7.63
CA ALA A 685 -19.86 29.30 8.87
C ALA A 685 -19.19 30.37 9.75
N VAL A 686 -19.76 30.67 10.92
CA VAL A 686 -19.29 31.69 11.85
C VAL A 686 -18.66 31.05 13.09
N GLN A 687 -17.44 31.44 13.44
CA GLN A 687 -16.78 31.00 14.68
C GLN A 687 -16.61 32.17 15.65
N ALA A 688 -17.07 32.01 16.89
CA ALA A 688 -16.84 32.96 17.97
C ALA A 688 -15.43 32.78 18.56
N LEU A 689 -14.67 33.87 18.67
CA LEU A 689 -13.26 33.86 19.11
C LEU A 689 -13.01 34.71 20.37
N ALA A 690 -13.61 35.89 20.48
CA ALA A 690 -13.46 36.77 21.64
C ALA A 690 -14.78 37.46 22.01
N ALA A 691 -14.91 37.86 23.28
CA ALA A 691 -16.13 38.52 23.77
C ALA A 691 -16.27 39.93 23.20
N GLY A 692 -17.41 40.21 22.56
CA GLY A 692 -17.67 41.47 21.84
C GLY A 692 -18.87 41.34 20.90
N THR A 693 -19.02 42.29 19.98
CA THR A 693 -20.05 42.24 18.93
C THR A 693 -19.41 42.43 17.57
N ALA A 694 -19.53 41.43 16.69
CA ALA A 694 -19.18 41.54 15.28
C ALA A 694 -20.46 41.71 14.44
N THR A 695 -20.36 42.36 13.29
CA THR A 695 -21.40 42.32 12.25
C THR A 695 -20.87 41.51 11.08
N ILE A 696 -21.61 40.47 10.69
CA ILE A 696 -21.29 39.65 9.53
C ILE A 696 -22.02 40.24 8.33
N GLN A 697 -21.25 40.64 7.31
CA GLN A 697 -21.76 40.99 5.99
C GLN A 697 -21.73 39.74 5.12
N VAL A 698 -22.89 39.34 4.58
CA VAL A 698 -23.00 38.29 3.56
C VAL A 698 -23.46 38.91 2.24
N LYS A 699 -22.84 38.48 1.15
CA LYS A 699 -23.04 39.05 -0.19
C LYS A 699 -23.33 37.93 -1.18
N ALA A 700 -24.34 38.12 -2.02
CA ALA A 700 -24.71 37.21 -3.10
C ALA A 700 -24.37 37.83 -4.45
N LEU A 701 -23.83 37.02 -5.36
CA LEU A 701 -23.37 37.39 -6.69
C LEU A 701 -24.04 36.50 -7.74
N ASP A 702 -24.58 37.11 -8.80
CA ASP A 702 -25.22 36.40 -9.92
C ASP A 702 -24.25 35.91 -11.02
N GLY A 703 -22.96 36.24 -10.90
CA GLY A 703 -21.94 35.95 -11.91
C GLY A 703 -22.04 36.79 -13.20
N ARG A 704 -23.03 37.68 -13.32
CA ARG A 704 -23.26 38.61 -14.43
C ARG A 704 -23.00 40.08 -14.05
N GLY A 705 -22.79 40.36 -12.77
CA GLY A 705 -22.36 41.65 -12.24
C GLY A 705 -23.38 42.36 -11.34
N GLY A 706 -24.50 41.71 -11.03
CA GLY A 706 -25.42 42.15 -9.99
C GLY A 706 -25.05 41.55 -8.63
N GLU A 707 -25.30 42.32 -7.58
CA GLU A 707 -24.92 42.00 -6.21
C GLU A 707 -26.09 42.28 -5.25
N GLY A 708 -26.33 41.34 -4.33
CA GLY A 708 -27.17 41.51 -3.15
C GLY A 708 -26.31 41.48 -1.87
N THR A 709 -26.71 42.17 -0.80
CA THR A 709 -25.94 42.19 0.46
C THR A 709 -26.87 42.28 1.67
N ALA A 710 -26.70 41.37 2.62
CA ALA A 710 -27.40 41.34 3.89
C ALA A 710 -26.41 41.36 5.06
N PHE A 711 -26.90 41.69 6.26
CA PHE A 711 -26.10 41.82 7.47
C PHE A 711 -26.83 41.16 8.64
N PHE A 712 -26.07 40.59 9.59
CA PHE A 712 -26.56 40.18 10.90
C PHE A 712 -25.47 40.39 11.96
N GLN A 713 -25.87 40.64 13.20
CA GLN A 713 -24.95 40.76 14.32
C GLN A 713 -24.64 39.42 14.97
N VAL A 714 -23.43 39.29 15.50
CA VAL A 714 -22.96 38.16 16.29
C VAL A 714 -22.47 38.72 17.61
N ASN A 715 -23.27 38.55 18.65
CA ASN A 715 -22.96 38.99 20.00
C ASN A 715 -22.32 37.84 20.78
N VAL A 716 -21.02 37.95 21.04
CA VAL A 716 -20.21 36.92 21.71
C VAL A 716 -20.05 37.25 23.19
N ALA A 717 -20.60 36.40 24.05
CA ALA A 717 -20.42 36.47 25.49
C ALA A 717 -19.06 35.87 25.93
N ALA A 718 -18.47 36.42 26.99
CA ALA A 718 -17.28 35.85 27.61
C ALA A 718 -17.61 34.52 28.28
N GLY A 719 -16.95 33.45 27.85
CA GLY A 719 -17.06 32.13 28.47
C GLY A 719 -16.61 32.12 29.93
N GLY A 720 -17.24 31.26 30.74
CA GLY A 720 -16.96 31.14 32.19
C GLY A 720 -15.60 30.55 32.55
N ASN A 721 -14.83 30.11 31.54
CA ASN A 721 -13.41 29.79 31.61
C ASN A 721 -12.72 30.47 30.42
N PRO A 722 -11.43 30.85 30.52
CA PRO A 722 -10.66 31.20 29.33
C PRO A 722 -10.56 29.97 28.41
N PRO A 723 -10.56 30.15 27.07
CA PRO A 723 -10.22 29.06 26.15
C PRO A 723 -8.79 28.56 26.44
N ALA A 724 -8.52 27.30 26.08
CA ALA A 724 -7.17 26.76 26.15
C ALA A 724 -6.22 27.59 25.27
N PRO A 725 -4.95 27.81 25.67
CA PRO A 725 -3.97 28.43 24.79
C PRO A 725 -3.74 27.53 23.56
N ASN A 726 -3.94 28.09 22.38
CA ASN A 726 -3.83 27.42 21.09
C ASN A 726 -2.55 26.56 21.00
N GLN A 727 -2.72 25.25 20.91
CA GLN A 727 -1.63 24.30 20.81
C GLN A 727 -1.15 24.23 19.35
N ALA A 728 0.17 24.25 19.14
CA ALA A 728 0.72 24.15 17.78
C ALA A 728 0.74 22.68 17.31
N PRO A 729 0.61 22.41 15.99
CA PRO A 729 0.63 21.04 15.47
C PRO A 729 1.91 20.29 15.86
N ALA A 730 1.78 19.04 16.28
CA ALA A 730 2.90 18.21 16.73
C ALA A 730 3.14 17.06 15.74
N ALA A 731 4.42 16.77 15.43
CA ALA A 731 4.77 15.59 14.66
C ALA A 731 4.68 14.35 15.57
N VAL A 732 3.74 13.44 15.26
CA VAL A 732 3.44 12.24 16.06
C VAL A 732 3.95 10.94 15.43
N SER A 733 4.34 10.98 14.15
CA SER A 733 4.93 9.87 13.42
C SER A 733 6.28 10.25 12.82
N VAL A 734 6.92 9.34 12.10
CA VAL A 734 8.26 9.51 11.53
C VAL A 734 8.35 9.08 10.07
N ILE A 735 9.02 9.90 9.25
CA ILE A 735 9.47 9.53 7.91
C ILE A 735 11.00 9.38 7.97
N TYR A 736 11.49 8.14 7.84
CA TYR A 736 12.92 7.83 7.82
C TYR A 736 13.61 8.33 6.54
N GLU A 737 14.95 8.22 6.44
CA GLU A 737 15.67 8.61 5.23
C GLU A 737 15.18 7.83 3.99
N GLN A 738 14.81 8.55 2.94
CA GLN A 738 14.29 7.97 1.70
C GLN A 738 15.38 7.88 0.63
N VAL A 739 15.44 6.77 -0.13
CA VAL A 739 16.37 6.59 -1.25
C VAL A 739 15.65 6.59 -2.59
N LEU A 740 15.95 7.59 -3.41
CA LEU A 740 15.37 7.77 -4.74
C LEU A 740 16.41 7.38 -5.80
N THR A 741 16.08 6.38 -6.61
CA THR A 741 16.89 5.93 -7.75
C THR A 741 16.00 5.95 -8.99
N SER A 742 16.29 6.86 -9.93
CA SER A 742 15.49 6.99 -11.16
C SER A 742 15.46 5.68 -11.95
N GLY A 743 14.26 5.28 -12.39
CA GLY A 743 14.02 4.00 -13.07
C GLY A 743 13.96 2.76 -12.16
N VAL A 744 14.01 2.94 -10.83
CA VAL A 744 13.88 1.86 -9.83
C VAL A 744 12.89 2.24 -8.72
N THR A 745 13.07 3.39 -8.08
CA THR A 745 12.15 3.88 -7.05
C THR A 745 10.96 4.57 -7.72
N ASN A 746 9.74 4.15 -7.38
CA ASN A 746 8.53 4.84 -7.81
C ASN A 746 8.35 6.16 -7.03
N PRO A 747 7.53 7.12 -7.50
CA PRO A 747 7.29 8.38 -6.79
C PRO A 747 6.80 8.11 -5.37
N ARG A 748 7.57 8.57 -4.36
CA ARG A 748 7.27 8.27 -2.96
C ARG A 748 6.19 9.21 -2.45
N THR A 749 5.08 8.65 -1.99
CA THR A 749 3.94 9.42 -1.50
C THR A 749 3.67 9.17 -0.02
N TYR A 750 3.36 10.24 0.74
CA TYR A 750 3.03 10.17 2.17
C TYR A 750 1.81 11.05 2.47
N ASP A 751 0.85 10.52 3.23
CA ASP A 751 -0.25 11.30 3.76
C ASP A 751 0.21 12.01 5.05
N LEU A 752 0.39 13.32 4.98
CA LEU A 752 0.89 14.14 6.09
C LEU A 752 -0.12 14.25 7.25
N SER A 753 -1.39 13.87 7.07
CA SER A 753 -2.35 13.69 8.16
C SER A 753 -1.96 12.56 9.13
N GLN A 754 -1.06 11.66 8.71
CA GLN A 754 -0.50 10.60 9.56
C GLN A 754 0.84 11.02 10.17
N LEU A 755 1.38 12.20 9.80
CA LEU A 755 2.66 12.71 10.32
C LEU A 755 2.46 13.73 11.45
N PHE A 756 1.45 14.59 11.33
CA PHE A 756 1.13 15.62 12.32
C PHE A 756 -0.28 15.43 12.87
N GLU A 757 -0.41 15.56 14.19
CA GLU A 757 -1.69 15.73 14.89
C GLU A 757 -1.77 17.14 15.47
N ASP A 758 -2.99 17.60 15.72
CA ASP A 758 -3.29 18.84 16.43
C ASP A 758 -4.07 18.54 17.71
N ALA A 759 -3.61 19.09 18.84
CA ALA A 759 -4.17 18.77 20.15
C ALA A 759 -5.48 19.52 20.47
N ASP A 760 -5.77 20.61 19.74
CA ASP A 760 -7.04 21.33 19.80
C ASP A 760 -8.01 20.91 18.67
N GLY A 761 -7.54 20.06 17.74
CA GLY A 761 -8.31 19.43 16.67
C GLY A 761 -8.40 20.25 15.38
N ASP A 762 -7.50 21.22 15.18
CA ASP A 762 -7.54 22.10 14.00
C ASP A 762 -7.15 21.42 12.68
N ASN A 763 -7.80 21.87 11.59
CA ASN A 763 -7.64 21.26 10.27
C ASN A 763 -6.33 21.72 9.60
N LEU A 764 -5.31 20.84 9.66
CA LEU A 764 -3.97 21.14 9.21
C LEU A 764 -3.84 21.40 7.70
N THR A 765 -2.95 22.34 7.37
CA THR A 765 -2.42 22.57 6.02
C THR A 765 -0.91 22.42 6.01
N PHE A 766 -0.29 22.11 4.86
CA PHE A 766 1.11 21.68 4.80
C PHE A 766 1.92 22.37 3.70
N THR A 767 3.20 22.65 3.98
CA THR A 767 4.21 23.04 2.98
C THR A 767 5.45 22.15 3.08
N ALA A 768 6.14 21.93 1.96
CA ALA A 768 7.42 21.23 1.91
C ALA A 768 8.51 22.15 1.36
N ALA A 769 9.66 22.18 2.02
CA ALA A 769 10.88 22.83 1.55
C ALA A 769 11.99 21.78 1.42
N VAL A 770 12.68 21.76 0.27
CA VAL A 770 13.85 20.89 0.04
C VAL A 770 15.11 21.74 -0.01
N GLN A 771 16.14 21.36 0.74
CA GLN A 771 17.37 22.12 0.88
C GLN A 771 18.19 22.21 -0.42
N SER A 772 18.06 21.24 -1.33
CA SER A 772 18.66 21.25 -2.66
C SER A 772 17.75 20.54 -3.67
N ALA A 773 17.12 21.33 -4.54
CA ALA A 773 16.26 20.84 -5.62
C ALA A 773 17.00 19.97 -6.66
N ASP A 774 18.32 20.17 -6.79
CA ASP A 774 19.18 19.35 -7.67
C ASP A 774 19.30 17.91 -7.17
N ILE A 775 19.16 17.67 -5.86
CA ILE A 775 19.19 16.33 -5.27
C ILE A 775 17.80 15.70 -5.30
N ALA A 776 16.77 16.39 -4.80
CA ALA A 776 15.39 15.88 -4.80
C ALA A 776 14.38 17.02 -4.87
N SER A 777 13.17 16.74 -5.35
CA SER A 777 12.06 17.69 -5.27
C SER A 777 10.86 17.10 -4.52
N ALA A 778 10.10 17.97 -3.90
CA ALA A 778 8.90 17.64 -3.13
C ALA A 778 7.72 18.49 -3.63
N SER A 779 6.53 17.90 -3.70
CA SER A 779 5.26 18.59 -3.94
C SER A 779 4.21 18.12 -2.95
N ILE A 780 3.19 18.95 -2.68
CA ILE A 780 2.07 18.61 -1.80
C ILE A 780 0.76 18.86 -2.56
N SER A 781 -0.20 17.95 -2.41
CA SER A 781 -1.58 18.09 -2.89
C SER A 781 -2.54 17.66 -1.78
N GLY A 782 -3.22 18.62 -1.15
CA GLY A 782 -3.94 18.38 0.10
C GLY A 782 -2.97 18.00 1.22
N SER A 783 -3.15 16.83 1.82
CA SER A 783 -2.17 16.24 2.75
C SER A 783 -1.11 15.36 2.06
N LEU A 784 -1.25 15.06 0.76
CA LEU A 784 -0.36 14.10 0.09
C LEU A 784 0.95 14.75 -0.37
N LEU A 785 2.03 14.49 0.37
CA LEU A 785 3.40 14.73 -0.06
C LEU A 785 3.79 13.74 -1.17
N THR A 786 4.47 14.22 -2.21
CA THR A 786 5.14 13.41 -3.23
C THR A 786 6.61 13.80 -3.35
N LEU A 787 7.53 12.84 -3.37
CA LEU A 787 8.98 13.04 -3.57
C LEU A 787 9.44 12.43 -4.89
N THR A 788 10.34 13.12 -5.59
CA THR A 788 10.96 12.66 -6.85
C THR A 788 12.47 12.92 -6.88
N PRO A 789 13.27 12.03 -7.53
CA PRO A 789 14.72 12.21 -7.65
C PRO A 789 15.06 13.42 -8.53
N GLY A 790 16.07 14.17 -8.11
CA GLY A 790 16.70 15.23 -8.90
C GLY A 790 17.78 14.70 -9.85
N THR A 791 18.66 15.59 -10.29
CA THR A 791 19.71 15.33 -11.28
C THR A 791 21.07 14.97 -10.67
N VAL A 792 21.31 15.32 -9.40
CA VAL A 792 22.60 15.20 -8.70
C VAL A 792 22.52 14.12 -7.61
N ALA A 793 23.55 13.26 -7.55
CA ALA A 793 23.69 12.26 -6.49
C ALA A 793 24.09 12.93 -5.16
N GLY A 794 23.41 12.59 -4.07
CA GLY A 794 23.64 13.21 -2.76
C GLY A 794 22.50 12.95 -1.78
N SER A 795 22.55 13.59 -0.61
CA SER A 795 21.44 13.61 0.36
C SER A 795 21.09 15.06 0.70
N SER A 796 19.80 15.35 0.84
CA SER A 796 19.24 16.68 1.08
C SER A 796 18.16 16.61 2.15
N GLN A 797 18.07 17.63 3.00
CA GLN A 797 16.99 17.70 3.98
C GLN A 797 15.69 18.16 3.32
N VAL A 798 14.60 17.42 3.54
CA VAL A 798 13.23 17.87 3.32
C VAL A 798 12.65 18.26 4.66
N THR A 799 12.12 19.48 4.76
CA THR A 799 11.39 19.98 5.92
C THR A 799 9.93 20.18 5.52
N ILE A 800 9.03 19.52 6.25
CA ILE A 800 7.59 19.72 6.18
C ILE A 800 7.19 20.66 7.31
N THR A 801 6.37 21.67 6.99
CA THR A 801 5.72 22.53 7.98
C THR A 801 4.21 22.28 7.93
N ALA A 802 3.61 22.00 9.08
CA ALA A 802 2.17 21.95 9.28
C ALA A 802 1.68 23.25 9.95
N TYR A 803 0.51 23.74 9.55
CA TYR A 803 -0.09 24.98 10.05
C TYR A 803 -1.55 24.70 10.47
N ASP A 804 -1.92 25.14 11.67
CA ASP A 804 -3.28 25.05 12.24
C ASP A 804 -4.28 26.07 11.66
N GLY A 805 -3.79 27.11 10.96
CA GLY A 805 -4.58 28.24 10.50
C GLY A 805 -4.89 29.30 11.58
N ARG A 806 -4.45 29.09 12.82
CA ARG A 806 -4.62 29.98 13.98
C ARG A 806 -3.32 30.65 14.45
N GLY A 807 -2.16 30.13 14.05
CA GLY A 807 -0.84 30.73 14.26
C GLY A 807 0.22 29.77 14.81
N GLY A 808 -0.16 28.55 15.20
CA GLY A 808 0.75 27.47 15.56
C GLY A 808 1.33 26.77 14.32
N THR A 809 2.60 26.37 14.41
CA THR A 809 3.29 25.66 13.33
C THR A 809 4.09 24.47 13.86
N GLY A 810 3.81 23.29 13.33
CA GLY A 810 4.63 22.10 13.52
C GLY A 810 5.67 21.97 12.41
N THR A 811 6.86 21.46 12.71
CA THR A 811 7.87 21.14 11.69
C THR A 811 8.46 19.76 11.88
N TYR A 812 8.59 19.01 10.78
CA TYR A 812 9.26 17.71 10.74
C TYR A 812 10.27 17.68 9.60
N SER A 813 11.49 17.23 9.85
CA SER A 813 12.57 17.22 8.86
C SER A 813 13.22 15.84 8.75
N PHE A 814 13.37 15.35 7.52
CA PHE A 814 14.00 14.07 7.21
C PHE A 814 14.95 14.19 6.01
N ALA A 815 15.82 13.20 5.84
CA ALA A 815 16.77 13.15 4.74
C ALA A 815 16.15 12.47 3.51
N VAL A 816 16.45 12.99 2.32
CA VAL A 816 16.13 12.36 1.04
C VAL A 816 17.39 12.27 0.21
N ARG A 817 17.75 11.03 -0.14
CA ARG A 817 18.96 10.67 -0.87
C ARG A 817 18.62 10.35 -2.31
N ASN A 818 19.22 11.07 -3.24
CA ASN A 818 19.23 10.67 -4.64
C ASN A 818 20.46 9.82 -4.90
N ALA A 819 20.23 8.59 -5.34
CA ALA A 819 21.27 7.61 -5.62
C ALA A 819 21.06 7.05 -7.04
N PRO A 820 21.52 7.76 -8.10
CA PRO A 820 21.48 7.28 -9.47
C PRO A 820 22.19 5.93 -9.61
N LEU A 821 21.76 5.10 -10.56
CA LEU A 821 22.39 3.80 -10.81
C LEU A 821 23.86 3.97 -11.21
N ALA A 822 24.72 3.12 -10.64
CA ALA A 822 26.06 2.88 -11.16
C ALA A 822 25.98 2.25 -12.58
N PRO A 823 27.05 2.28 -13.40
CA PRO A 823 27.11 1.53 -14.64
C PRO A 823 26.86 0.04 -14.39
N SER A 824 25.90 -0.56 -15.10
CA SER A 824 25.39 -1.92 -14.84
C SER A 824 24.88 -2.16 -13.40
N GLY A 825 24.50 -1.09 -12.70
CA GLY A 825 24.15 -1.13 -11.27
C GLY A 825 22.82 -1.81 -10.94
N LYS A 826 21.94 -2.12 -11.91
CA LYS A 826 20.78 -2.98 -11.64
C LYS A 826 21.20 -4.43 -11.74
N VAL A 827 21.22 -5.13 -10.60
CA VAL A 827 21.60 -6.53 -10.45
C VAL A 827 20.36 -7.32 -10.07
N GLU A 828 20.00 -8.32 -10.86
CA GLU A 828 18.93 -9.27 -10.57
C GLU A 828 19.56 -10.64 -10.36
N ILE A 829 19.21 -11.31 -9.25
CA ILE A 829 19.76 -12.61 -8.86
C ILE A 829 18.62 -13.60 -8.68
N HIS A 830 18.59 -14.63 -9.52
CA HIS A 830 17.64 -15.73 -9.42
C HIS A 830 18.22 -16.85 -8.56
N THR A 831 17.47 -17.25 -7.54
CA THR A 831 17.81 -18.35 -6.64
C THR A 831 16.53 -19.14 -6.30
N LYS A 832 16.65 -20.13 -5.42
CA LYS A 832 15.59 -21.08 -5.12
C LYS A 832 15.24 -21.11 -3.64
N GLN A 833 13.95 -21.25 -3.35
CA GLN A 833 13.43 -21.32 -1.97
C GLN A 833 14.02 -22.54 -1.25
N GLY A 834 14.68 -22.31 -0.11
CA GLY A 834 15.35 -23.34 0.67
C GLY A 834 16.82 -23.60 0.31
N VAL A 835 17.46 -22.75 -0.50
CA VAL A 835 18.93 -22.72 -0.61
C VAL A 835 19.52 -22.39 0.78
N ALA A 836 20.42 -23.25 1.27
CA ALA A 836 20.96 -23.18 2.63
C ALA A 836 22.27 -22.39 2.75
N SER A 837 22.93 -22.08 1.63
CA SER A 837 24.13 -21.22 1.60
C SER A 837 23.72 -19.78 1.23
N PRO A 838 24.27 -18.73 1.89
CA PRO A 838 23.91 -17.35 1.57
C PRO A 838 24.15 -17.00 0.10
N VAL A 839 23.38 -16.04 -0.41
CA VAL A 839 23.63 -15.45 -1.74
C VAL A 839 24.57 -14.28 -1.57
N THR A 840 25.65 -14.24 -2.36
CA THR A 840 26.76 -13.29 -2.18
C THR A 840 27.17 -12.68 -3.52
N TYR A 841 27.40 -11.37 -3.57
CA TYR A 841 27.76 -10.64 -4.79
C TYR A 841 29.00 -9.76 -4.55
N ASP A 842 30.01 -9.85 -5.43
CA ASP A 842 31.22 -9.01 -5.36
C ASP A 842 30.99 -7.67 -6.06
N LEU A 843 30.99 -6.61 -5.25
CA LEU A 843 30.80 -5.23 -5.66
C LEU A 843 32.00 -4.64 -6.42
N SER A 844 33.15 -5.34 -6.46
CA SER A 844 34.40 -4.86 -7.08
C SER A 844 34.25 -4.39 -8.53
N ALA A 845 33.33 -4.98 -9.29
CA ALA A 845 33.07 -4.62 -10.69
C ALA A 845 32.26 -3.32 -10.83
N LEU A 846 31.31 -3.07 -9.91
CA LEU A 846 30.45 -1.88 -9.90
C LEU A 846 31.14 -0.68 -9.23
N PHE A 847 31.98 -0.96 -8.22
CA PHE A 847 32.68 0.04 -7.41
C PHE A 847 34.19 -0.26 -7.28
N PRO A 848 34.98 -0.08 -8.36
CA PRO A 848 36.41 -0.39 -8.34
C PRO A 848 37.17 0.32 -7.21
N GLY A 849 37.93 -0.46 -6.45
CA GLY A 849 38.77 0.02 -5.34
C GLY A 849 38.04 0.32 -4.03
N GLN A 850 36.70 0.35 -4.00
CA GLN A 850 35.92 0.63 -2.79
C GLN A 850 35.82 -0.62 -1.88
N THR A 851 35.65 -0.40 -0.57
CA THR A 851 35.58 -1.44 0.49
C THR A 851 34.64 -1.07 1.65
N SER A 852 33.77 -0.08 1.45
CA SER A 852 32.80 0.39 2.45
C SER A 852 31.62 1.02 1.69
N PHE A 853 30.41 0.59 2.03
CA PHE A 853 29.18 0.96 1.31
C PHE A 853 28.04 1.28 2.28
N THR A 854 27.19 2.23 1.91
CA THR A 854 25.93 2.48 2.62
C THR A 854 24.85 1.60 2.01
N VAL A 855 24.21 0.74 2.80
CA VAL A 855 23.19 -0.21 2.33
C VAL A 855 21.84 0.13 2.91
N TYR A 856 20.83 0.18 2.04
CA TYR A 856 19.42 0.22 2.41
C TYR A 856 18.73 -1.02 1.82
N SER A 857 17.71 -1.55 2.49
CA SER A 857 16.82 -2.59 1.96
C SER A 857 15.38 -2.08 1.94
N GLY A 858 14.53 -2.57 1.04
CA GLY A 858 13.17 -2.06 0.92
C GLY A 858 12.41 -2.57 -0.30
N THR A 859 11.35 -1.85 -0.65
CA THR A 859 10.54 -2.06 -1.86
C THR A 859 10.68 -0.85 -2.81
N PRO A 860 10.28 -0.95 -4.09
CA PRO A 860 10.21 0.20 -5.00
C PRO A 860 9.29 1.34 -4.54
N ASP A 861 8.26 1.02 -3.73
CA ASP A 861 7.10 1.89 -3.50
C ASP A 861 7.04 2.59 -2.13
N SER A 862 7.24 1.88 -1.01
CA SER A 862 6.92 2.43 0.32
C SER A 862 7.95 2.16 1.42
N THR A 863 8.45 0.93 1.55
CA THR A 863 9.36 0.55 2.64
C THR A 863 10.83 0.85 2.33
N PHE A 864 11.56 1.32 3.35
CA PHE A 864 13.02 1.35 3.41
C PHE A 864 13.50 1.09 4.84
N THR A 865 14.61 0.38 4.97
CA THR A 865 15.34 0.11 6.21
C THR A 865 16.83 0.40 5.96
N GLY A 866 17.48 1.12 6.87
CA GLY A 866 18.86 1.58 6.76
C GLY A 866 19.01 3.04 7.18
N PRO A 867 20.20 3.65 7.01
CA PRO A 867 21.41 3.05 6.44
C PRO A 867 22.10 2.03 7.35
N ALA A 868 22.46 0.87 6.79
CA ALA A 868 23.46 -0.04 7.33
C ALA A 868 24.83 0.21 6.67
N THR A 869 25.94 -0.11 7.34
CA THR A 869 27.28 -0.04 6.77
C THR A 869 27.78 -1.42 6.37
N LEU A 870 27.97 -1.66 5.08
CA LEU A 870 28.63 -2.87 4.57
C LEU A 870 30.14 -2.63 4.49
N SER A 871 30.89 -3.38 5.30
CA SER A 871 32.36 -3.39 5.28
C SER A 871 32.90 -4.53 4.40
N GLY A 872 33.93 -4.25 3.60
CA GLY A 872 34.45 -5.17 2.60
C GLY A 872 33.80 -4.95 1.23
N LYS A 873 33.81 -5.98 0.37
CA LYS A 873 33.32 -5.89 -1.02
C LYS A 873 32.20 -6.86 -1.37
N THR A 874 31.89 -7.79 -0.49
CA THR A 874 30.91 -8.86 -0.74
C THR A 874 29.60 -8.49 -0.08
N TRP A 875 28.62 -8.07 -0.87
CA TRP A 875 27.24 -8.00 -0.39
C TRP A 875 26.70 -9.42 -0.15
N THR A 876 25.87 -9.61 0.86
CA THR A 876 25.37 -10.92 1.31
C THR A 876 23.88 -10.84 1.66
N TRP A 877 23.10 -11.83 1.22
CA TRP A 877 21.71 -12.06 1.58
C TRP A 877 21.58 -13.25 2.53
N ASP A 878 20.76 -13.07 3.57
CA ASP A 878 20.51 -14.01 4.66
C ASP A 878 19.29 -14.93 4.43
N GLY A 879 18.51 -14.67 3.37
CA GLY A 879 17.26 -15.39 3.08
C GLY A 879 16.01 -14.80 3.73
N SER A 880 16.11 -13.67 4.43
CA SER A 880 15.04 -13.13 5.29
C SER A 880 13.74 -12.77 4.55
N SER A 881 13.82 -12.12 3.38
CA SER A 881 12.67 -11.87 2.48
C SER A 881 13.09 -11.30 1.11
N MET A 882 12.12 -11.18 0.19
CA MET A 882 12.25 -10.56 -1.15
C MET A 882 12.32 -9.02 -1.06
N LEU A 883 13.41 -8.49 -0.51
CA LEU A 883 13.71 -7.06 -0.54
C LEU A 883 14.62 -6.70 -1.72
N THR A 884 14.45 -5.49 -2.23
CA THR A 884 15.43 -4.81 -3.08
C THR A 884 16.46 -4.12 -2.18
N TYR A 885 17.73 -4.15 -2.55
CA TYR A 885 18.84 -3.60 -1.77
C TYR A 885 19.58 -2.52 -2.56
N TRP A 886 19.71 -1.33 -1.99
CA TRP A 886 20.47 -0.21 -2.54
C TRP A 886 21.83 -0.14 -1.84
N VAL A 887 22.86 -0.63 -2.51
CA VAL A 887 24.25 -0.58 -2.08
C VAL A 887 24.91 0.64 -2.71
N ILE A 888 25.14 1.69 -1.92
CA ILE A 888 25.59 3.01 -2.39
C ILE A 888 27.09 3.16 -2.13
N GLY A 889 27.84 3.48 -3.20
CA GLY A 889 29.26 3.76 -3.15
C GLY A 889 29.61 5.17 -2.66
N ALA A 890 30.89 5.40 -2.38
CA ALA A 890 31.42 6.69 -1.92
C ALA A 890 31.25 7.85 -2.92
N ASN A 891 30.88 7.56 -4.17
CA ASN A 891 30.52 8.50 -5.22
C ASN A 891 29.00 8.80 -5.29
N GLY A 892 28.19 8.26 -4.39
CA GLY A 892 26.75 8.49 -4.31
C GLY A 892 25.88 7.66 -5.27
N THR A 893 26.47 6.86 -6.16
CA THR A 893 25.68 5.99 -7.07
C THR A 893 25.33 4.66 -6.42
N ALA A 894 24.14 4.12 -6.71
CA ALA A 894 23.66 2.84 -6.18
C ALA A 894 23.92 1.66 -7.13
N ALA A 895 24.28 0.53 -6.56
CA ALA A 895 23.95 -0.79 -7.09
C ALA A 895 22.62 -1.23 -6.44
N VAL A 896 21.62 -1.50 -7.26
CA VAL A 896 20.30 -1.99 -6.86
C VAL A 896 20.28 -3.49 -7.10
N ILE A 897 20.35 -4.26 -6.01
CA ILE A 897 20.37 -5.72 -6.03
C ILE A 897 18.97 -6.24 -5.66
N GLN A 898 18.38 -7.08 -6.52
CA GLN A 898 17.09 -7.73 -6.31
C GLN A 898 17.27 -9.24 -6.32
N VAL A 899 16.77 -9.94 -5.29
CA VAL A 899 16.82 -11.41 -5.22
C VAL A 899 15.42 -12.00 -5.46
N ALA A 900 15.29 -12.78 -6.53
CA ALA A 900 14.12 -13.57 -6.84
C ALA A 900 14.33 -15.01 -6.33
N ALA A 901 13.51 -15.45 -5.37
CA ALA A 901 13.59 -16.78 -4.76
C ALA A 901 12.43 -17.68 -5.23
N ASP A 902 12.69 -18.49 -6.25
CA ASP A 902 11.69 -19.31 -6.95
C ASP A 902 11.35 -20.63 -6.21
N PRO A 903 10.08 -21.07 -6.20
CA PRO A 903 9.71 -22.39 -5.66
C PRO A 903 10.30 -23.53 -6.50
N GLN A 904 11.07 -24.45 -5.88
CA GLN A 904 11.78 -25.50 -6.64
C GLN A 904 10.90 -26.65 -7.18
N GLY A 905 9.59 -26.66 -6.90
CA GLY A 905 8.70 -27.76 -7.31
C GLY A 905 9.09 -29.13 -6.70
N THR A 906 8.86 -30.20 -7.47
CA THR A 906 9.22 -31.59 -7.14
C THR A 906 10.70 -31.87 -7.42
N ALA A 907 11.34 -32.72 -6.61
CA ALA A 907 12.72 -33.12 -6.83
C ALA A 907 12.92 -33.86 -8.16
N ASP A 908 13.98 -33.52 -8.89
CA ASP A 908 14.33 -34.06 -10.21
C ASP A 908 15.86 -34.20 -10.39
N LEU A 909 16.33 -34.57 -11.58
CA LEU A 909 17.75 -34.54 -11.94
C LEU A 909 18.20 -33.08 -12.14
N TYR A 910 19.38 -32.71 -11.64
CA TYR A 910 19.97 -31.37 -11.81
C TYR A 910 21.49 -31.42 -11.93
N PHE A 911 22.10 -30.36 -12.48
CA PHE A 911 23.54 -30.14 -12.49
C PHE A 911 24.02 -29.84 -11.06
N SER A 912 24.88 -30.69 -10.51
CA SER A 912 25.36 -30.60 -9.13
C SER A 912 26.77 -30.01 -9.01
N GLN A 913 27.66 -30.30 -9.97
CA GLN A 913 29.02 -29.75 -10.00
C GLN A 913 29.56 -29.70 -11.44
N TYR A 914 30.39 -28.70 -11.74
CA TYR A 914 31.22 -28.66 -12.95
C TYR A 914 32.64 -28.24 -12.59
N MET A 915 33.62 -28.89 -13.22
CA MET A 915 35.04 -28.70 -12.97
C MET A 915 35.78 -28.57 -14.29
N SER A 916 36.67 -27.59 -14.37
CA SER A 916 37.57 -27.36 -15.50
C SER A 916 38.96 -27.06 -14.94
N LEU A 917 39.86 -28.05 -15.04
CA LEU A 917 41.25 -27.95 -14.56
C LEU A 917 42.18 -27.37 -15.64
N ASP A 918 41.91 -27.70 -16.88
CA ASP A 918 42.50 -27.15 -18.11
C ASP A 918 41.58 -27.51 -19.30
N ASN A 919 41.98 -27.08 -20.51
CA ASN A 919 41.26 -27.29 -21.76
C ASN A 919 40.83 -28.73 -22.05
N SER A 920 41.50 -29.73 -21.44
CA SER A 920 41.32 -31.17 -21.66
C SER A 920 40.87 -31.97 -20.43
N ARG A 921 40.86 -31.36 -19.24
CA ARG A 921 40.46 -32.02 -17.99
C ARG A 921 39.25 -31.33 -17.41
N ASN A 922 38.11 -31.67 -18.01
CA ASN A 922 36.78 -31.18 -17.68
C ASN A 922 35.90 -32.33 -17.18
N ALA A 923 35.05 -32.06 -16.18
CA ALA A 923 34.06 -33.01 -15.68
C ALA A 923 32.78 -32.32 -15.21
N LEU A 924 31.65 -32.99 -15.38
CA LEU A 924 30.30 -32.49 -15.12
C LEU A 924 29.49 -33.55 -14.36
N GLU A 925 29.00 -33.21 -13.17
CA GLU A 925 28.24 -34.10 -12.28
C GLU A 925 26.75 -33.73 -12.26
N LEU A 926 25.89 -34.71 -12.48
CA LEU A 926 24.45 -34.63 -12.27
C LEU A 926 24.06 -35.40 -10.99
N PHE A 927 23.08 -34.89 -10.26
CA PHE A 927 22.55 -35.55 -9.06
C PHE A 927 21.02 -35.58 -9.04
N PHE A 928 20.46 -36.62 -8.42
CA PHE A 928 19.02 -36.76 -8.16
C PHE A 928 18.83 -37.07 -6.68
N ASN A 929 18.24 -36.15 -5.92
CA ASN A 929 18.06 -36.32 -4.46
C ASN A 929 17.22 -37.57 -4.15
N PRO A 930 17.64 -38.47 -3.22
CA PRO A 930 17.03 -39.78 -2.98
C PRO A 930 15.70 -39.73 -2.20
N VAL A 931 14.76 -38.89 -2.66
CA VAL A 931 13.44 -38.67 -2.06
C VAL A 931 12.38 -39.54 -2.73
N GLY A 932 11.48 -40.10 -1.93
CA GLY A 932 10.43 -41.01 -2.36
C GLY A 932 10.96 -42.42 -2.67
N ASP A 933 10.36 -43.12 -3.63
CA ASP A 933 10.82 -44.45 -4.05
C ASP A 933 12.19 -44.36 -4.74
N THR A 934 13.16 -45.10 -4.22
CA THR A 934 14.53 -45.25 -4.75
C THR A 934 14.77 -46.63 -5.37
N SER A 935 13.78 -47.53 -5.34
CA SER A 935 13.90 -48.92 -5.82
C SER A 935 13.84 -49.07 -7.35
N GLN A 936 13.48 -48.01 -8.07
CA GLN A 936 13.38 -47.98 -9.53
C GLN A 936 14.44 -47.03 -10.11
N PRO A 937 15.08 -47.39 -11.24
CA PRO A 937 15.96 -46.46 -11.95
C PRO A 937 15.13 -45.37 -12.63
N VAL A 938 15.63 -44.15 -12.62
CA VAL A 938 15.02 -43.01 -13.32
C VAL A 938 15.43 -43.03 -14.80
N THR A 939 14.54 -42.58 -15.69
CA THR A 939 14.69 -42.69 -17.14
C THR A 939 14.15 -41.47 -17.88
N GLY A 940 14.48 -41.34 -19.17
CA GLY A 940 13.93 -40.31 -20.06
C GLY A 940 14.69 -38.99 -20.08
N TYR A 941 15.94 -38.95 -19.61
CA TYR A 941 16.79 -37.75 -19.62
C TYR A 941 17.74 -37.73 -20.82
N SER A 942 18.08 -36.52 -21.26
CA SER A 942 19.13 -36.26 -22.25
C SER A 942 19.88 -34.99 -21.88
N LEU A 943 21.20 -35.01 -22.04
CA LEU A 943 22.07 -33.86 -21.88
C LEU A 943 22.39 -33.25 -23.25
N GLU A 944 22.29 -31.94 -23.38
CA GLU A 944 22.81 -31.20 -24.53
C GLU A 944 24.06 -30.40 -24.16
N ILE A 945 25.05 -30.41 -25.05
CA ILE A 945 26.19 -29.49 -25.02
C ILE A 945 25.97 -28.44 -26.09
N HIS A 946 26.09 -27.17 -25.71
CA HIS A 946 26.05 -26.04 -26.63
C HIS A 946 27.47 -25.48 -26.77
N GLN A 947 27.93 -25.39 -28.01
CA GLN A 947 29.29 -24.97 -28.36
C GLN A 947 29.23 -23.88 -29.45
N TYR A 948 30.21 -22.98 -29.45
CA TYR A 948 30.37 -21.95 -30.48
C TYR A 948 31.69 -22.10 -31.22
N ASN A 949 31.66 -22.05 -32.54
CA ASN A 949 32.86 -22.01 -33.35
C ASN A 949 33.33 -20.57 -33.53
N VAL A 950 34.41 -20.18 -32.82
CA VAL A 950 34.96 -18.81 -32.84
C VAL A 950 35.62 -18.44 -34.18
N SER A 951 35.87 -19.41 -35.07
CA SER A 951 36.42 -19.15 -36.42
C SER A 951 35.31 -18.93 -37.46
N THR A 952 34.29 -19.80 -37.48
CA THR A 952 33.17 -19.73 -38.45
C THR A 952 31.97 -18.94 -37.95
N HIS A 953 31.97 -18.50 -36.70
CA HIS A 953 30.91 -17.73 -36.03
C HIS A 953 29.55 -18.47 -35.95
N THR A 954 29.59 -19.81 -35.89
CA THR A 954 28.41 -20.68 -35.91
C THR A 954 28.25 -21.47 -34.61
N PRO A 955 27.04 -21.52 -34.01
CA PRO A 955 26.74 -22.43 -32.91
C PRO A 955 26.64 -23.89 -33.39
N LYS A 956 26.84 -24.82 -32.46
CA LYS A 956 26.72 -26.27 -32.63
C LYS A 956 26.14 -26.87 -31.36
N VAL A 957 25.16 -27.75 -31.50
CA VAL A 957 24.53 -28.46 -30.37
C VAL A 957 24.72 -29.96 -30.56
N TRP A 958 25.21 -30.64 -29.52
CA TRP A 958 25.20 -32.10 -29.41
C TRP A 958 24.14 -32.52 -28.39
N SER A 959 23.57 -33.72 -28.52
CA SER A 959 22.63 -34.29 -27.55
C SER A 959 22.92 -35.77 -27.30
N GLN A 960 22.99 -36.16 -26.03
CA GLN A 960 23.26 -37.52 -25.56
C GLN A 960 22.15 -37.97 -24.61
N SER A 961 21.61 -39.17 -24.84
CA SER A 961 20.63 -39.79 -23.93
C SER A 961 21.34 -40.37 -22.71
N ILE A 962 20.82 -40.09 -21.52
CA ILE A 962 21.37 -40.58 -20.26
C ILE A 962 20.79 -41.98 -19.98
N VAL A 963 21.63 -42.97 -19.67
CA VAL A 963 21.15 -44.35 -19.44
C VAL A 963 20.46 -44.49 -18.06
N PRO A 964 19.58 -45.50 -17.86
CA PRO A 964 18.86 -45.65 -16.59
C PRO A 964 19.77 -45.81 -15.37
N PHE A 965 19.59 -44.95 -14.36
CA PHE A 965 20.39 -44.91 -13.12
C PHE A 965 19.49 -44.77 -11.88
N TYR A 966 19.98 -45.11 -10.68
CA TYR A 966 19.21 -44.96 -9.43
C TYR A 966 19.49 -43.62 -8.74
N LYS A 967 18.48 -43.08 -8.05
CA LYS A 967 18.59 -41.84 -7.26
C LYS A 967 19.63 -41.95 -6.14
N GLY A 968 20.25 -40.83 -5.77
CA GLY A 968 21.23 -40.75 -4.68
C GLY A 968 22.65 -41.23 -5.02
N MET A 969 22.91 -41.65 -6.26
CA MET A 969 24.25 -41.81 -6.81
C MET A 969 24.50 -40.72 -7.87
N PRO A 970 25.70 -40.10 -7.90
CA PRO A 970 26.07 -39.17 -8.97
C PRO A 970 26.10 -39.82 -10.36
N TYR A 971 25.85 -39.02 -11.39
CA TYR A 971 26.09 -39.38 -12.80
C TYR A 971 27.09 -38.39 -13.40
N ILE A 972 28.22 -38.87 -13.90
CA ILE A 972 29.40 -38.07 -14.17
C ILE A 972 29.81 -38.16 -15.64
N PHE A 973 29.88 -37.02 -16.32
CA PHE A 973 30.46 -36.91 -17.65
C PHE A 973 31.90 -36.40 -17.52
N ILE A 974 32.86 -37.13 -18.08
CA ILE A 974 34.26 -36.70 -18.16
C ILE A 974 34.69 -36.49 -19.61
N ASP A 975 35.68 -35.62 -19.81
CA ASP A 975 36.43 -35.57 -21.06
C ASP A 975 37.16 -36.90 -21.30
N SER A 976 37.14 -37.39 -22.54
CA SER A 976 37.88 -38.58 -22.98
C SER A 976 39.38 -38.59 -22.64
N MET A 977 40.02 -37.42 -22.46
CA MET A 977 41.43 -37.35 -22.06
C MET A 977 41.65 -37.32 -20.54
N PHE A 978 40.60 -37.10 -19.73
CA PHE A 978 40.69 -36.95 -18.27
C PHE A 978 40.71 -38.29 -17.53
N SER A 979 41.50 -39.26 -18.01
CA SER A 979 41.57 -40.62 -17.44
C SER A 979 42.22 -40.67 -16.04
N ASP A 980 43.01 -39.67 -15.64
CA ASP A 980 43.54 -39.50 -14.27
C ASP A 980 42.44 -39.15 -13.24
N TYR A 981 41.22 -38.81 -13.69
CA TYR A 981 40.04 -38.64 -12.84
C TYR A 981 39.73 -39.88 -11.97
N PHE A 982 39.99 -41.08 -12.49
CA PHE A 982 39.71 -42.34 -11.80
C PHE A 982 40.63 -42.60 -10.60
N ASP A 983 41.81 -41.99 -10.56
CA ASP A 983 42.76 -42.11 -9.44
C ASP A 983 42.46 -41.12 -8.29
N ILE A 984 41.56 -40.15 -8.50
CA ILE A 984 41.27 -39.06 -7.54
C ILE A 984 39.86 -39.08 -6.94
N THR A 985 38.98 -40.02 -7.32
CA THR A 985 37.59 -40.08 -6.82
C THR A 985 37.24 -41.41 -6.16
N ASN A 986 36.72 -41.34 -4.93
CA ASN A 986 36.46 -42.50 -4.04
C ASN A 986 34.97 -42.86 -3.89
N THR A 987 34.08 -42.28 -4.70
CA THR A 987 32.62 -42.50 -4.61
C THR A 987 32.11 -43.48 -5.65
N VAL A 988 30.98 -44.14 -5.38
CA VAL A 988 30.23 -44.95 -6.36
C VAL A 988 29.34 -44.03 -7.21
N TYR A 989 29.58 -44.01 -8.52
CA TYR A 989 28.86 -43.18 -9.50
C TYR A 989 28.48 -43.99 -10.75
N TYR A 990 27.63 -43.38 -11.58
CA TYR A 990 27.52 -43.68 -13.00
C TYR A 990 28.42 -42.75 -13.79
N ASN A 991 28.93 -43.17 -14.95
CA ASN A 991 29.67 -42.28 -15.83
C ASN A 991 29.47 -42.57 -17.32
N ASP A 992 29.69 -41.53 -18.12
CA ASP A 992 29.88 -41.57 -19.57
C ASP A 992 31.12 -40.73 -19.93
N GLU A 993 31.77 -41.06 -21.05
CA GLU A 993 32.74 -40.15 -21.70
C GLU A 993 32.00 -39.24 -22.67
N MET A 994 32.37 -37.95 -22.71
CA MET A 994 31.73 -36.97 -23.58
C MET A 994 32.71 -35.88 -24.01
N ASP A 995 32.54 -35.35 -25.24
CA ASP A 995 33.36 -34.26 -25.79
C ASP A 995 33.01 -32.92 -25.11
N LEU A 996 33.65 -32.68 -23.96
CA LEU A 996 33.62 -31.42 -23.21
C LEU A 996 34.68 -30.42 -23.71
N LEU A 997 35.41 -30.72 -24.78
CA LEU A 997 36.70 -30.11 -25.10
C LEU A 997 36.62 -28.59 -25.28
N GLN A 998 37.70 -27.93 -24.87
CA GLN A 998 37.97 -26.54 -25.18
C GLN A 998 39.14 -26.48 -26.17
N SER A 999 38.93 -25.83 -27.32
CA SER A 999 39.96 -25.70 -28.37
C SER A 999 40.08 -24.26 -28.85
N SER A 1000 41.11 -23.98 -29.64
CA SER A 1000 41.30 -22.64 -30.24
C SER A 1000 40.26 -22.27 -31.31
N THR A 1001 39.36 -23.19 -31.68
CA THR A 1001 38.34 -22.98 -32.72
C THR A 1001 36.91 -23.31 -32.28
N MET A 1002 36.73 -24.17 -31.27
CA MET A 1002 35.45 -24.53 -30.65
C MET A 1002 35.53 -24.29 -29.14
N VAL A 1003 34.59 -23.50 -28.60
CA VAL A 1003 34.39 -23.27 -27.16
C VAL A 1003 33.05 -23.81 -26.71
N THR A 1004 32.98 -24.35 -25.49
CA THR A 1004 31.72 -24.82 -24.88
C THR A 1004 31.09 -23.68 -24.10
N THR A 1005 29.85 -23.32 -24.41
CA THR A 1005 29.19 -22.09 -23.93
C THR A 1005 28.16 -22.38 -22.83
N GLY A 1006 27.52 -23.55 -22.89
CA GLY A 1006 26.63 -24.03 -21.84
C GLY A 1006 26.14 -25.47 -22.06
N PHE A 1007 25.40 -25.97 -21.08
CA PHE A 1007 24.79 -27.28 -21.06
C PHE A 1007 23.30 -27.16 -20.74
N VAL A 1008 22.47 -28.01 -21.34
CA VAL A 1008 21.03 -28.04 -21.11
C VAL A 1008 20.60 -29.47 -20.79
N LEU A 1009 20.07 -29.68 -19.59
CA LEU A 1009 19.51 -30.95 -19.16
C LEU A 1009 18.02 -31.01 -19.53
N LYS A 1010 17.60 -32.08 -20.20
CA LYS A 1010 16.22 -32.28 -20.65
C LYS A 1010 15.64 -33.59 -20.12
N LYS A 1011 14.32 -33.61 -19.95
CA LYS A 1011 13.50 -34.76 -19.57
C LYS A 1011 12.33 -34.89 -20.54
N ASN A 1012 12.27 -36.00 -21.26
CA ASN A 1012 11.30 -36.23 -22.36
C ASN A 1012 11.26 -35.06 -23.39
N GLY A 1013 12.41 -34.42 -23.64
CA GLY A 1013 12.56 -33.27 -24.53
C GLY A 1013 12.31 -31.89 -23.91
N VAL A 1014 11.80 -31.80 -22.68
CA VAL A 1014 11.58 -30.54 -21.96
C VAL A 1014 12.82 -30.18 -21.13
N THR A 1015 13.31 -28.94 -21.21
CA THR A 1015 14.41 -28.44 -20.36
C THR A 1015 14.01 -28.45 -18.89
N ILE A 1016 14.89 -29.02 -18.05
CA ILE A 1016 14.74 -29.04 -16.58
C ILE A 1016 15.91 -28.39 -15.85
N ASP A 1017 17.08 -28.25 -16.49
CA ASP A 1017 18.22 -27.51 -15.93
C ASP A 1017 19.11 -26.88 -17.02
N VAL A 1018 19.83 -25.81 -16.68
CA VAL A 1018 20.73 -25.05 -17.56
C VAL A 1018 21.99 -24.62 -16.80
N LEU A 1019 23.16 -24.79 -17.42
CA LEU A 1019 24.46 -24.44 -16.86
C LEU A 1019 25.28 -23.67 -17.90
N GLY A 1020 25.73 -22.45 -17.58
CA GLY A 1020 26.30 -21.54 -18.57
C GLY A 1020 25.25 -20.91 -19.50
N ASP A 1021 25.69 -20.41 -20.65
CA ASP A 1021 24.81 -19.78 -21.66
C ASP A 1021 24.75 -20.64 -22.95
N PRO A 1022 23.65 -21.36 -23.18
CA PRO A 1022 23.43 -22.13 -24.41
C PRO A 1022 23.47 -21.30 -25.70
N ASN A 1023 23.20 -20.00 -25.63
CA ASN A 1023 23.22 -19.09 -26.79
C ASN A 1023 24.51 -18.24 -26.86
N GLY A 1024 25.44 -18.46 -25.92
CA GLY A 1024 26.65 -17.66 -25.78
C GLY A 1024 27.65 -17.84 -26.93
N ILE A 1025 28.66 -16.98 -26.96
CA ILE A 1025 29.75 -16.99 -27.96
C ILE A 1025 31.15 -17.12 -27.33
N THR A 1026 31.21 -17.22 -26.00
CA THR A 1026 32.43 -17.27 -25.18
C THR A 1026 32.50 -18.56 -24.38
N GLN A 1027 33.71 -19.06 -24.11
CA GLN A 1027 33.94 -20.23 -23.26
C GLN A 1027 33.31 -20.04 -21.87
N PHE A 1028 32.54 -21.03 -21.43
CA PHE A 1028 32.03 -21.14 -20.07
C PHE A 1028 33.20 -21.39 -19.08
N MET A 1029 33.24 -20.62 -17.99
CA MET A 1029 34.41 -20.53 -17.08
C MET A 1029 35.75 -20.36 -17.83
N PRO A 1030 35.99 -19.21 -18.49
CA PRO A 1030 37.15 -19.01 -19.38
C PRO A 1030 38.51 -19.00 -18.67
N ASN A 1031 38.52 -18.97 -17.33
CA ASN A 1031 39.72 -19.05 -16.50
C ASN A 1031 39.94 -20.46 -15.89
N GLY A 1032 39.11 -21.44 -16.27
CA GLY A 1032 38.94 -22.69 -15.53
C GLY A 1032 38.20 -22.47 -14.20
N GLY A 1033 38.23 -23.48 -13.33
CA GLY A 1033 37.69 -23.40 -11.97
C GLY A 1033 36.91 -24.64 -11.56
N THR A 1034 36.11 -24.50 -10.50
CA THR A 1034 35.11 -25.49 -10.10
C THR A 1034 33.90 -24.77 -9.54
N ILE A 1035 32.71 -25.15 -9.99
CA ILE A 1035 31.43 -24.62 -9.48
C ILE A 1035 30.59 -25.76 -8.94
N ILE A 1036 29.97 -25.53 -7.78
CA ILE A 1036 29.17 -26.51 -7.06
C ILE A 1036 27.81 -25.89 -6.75
N ARG A 1037 26.74 -26.63 -7.00
CA ARG A 1037 25.37 -26.22 -6.69
C ARG A 1037 25.25 -25.98 -5.17
N LYS A 1038 24.53 -24.94 -4.76
CA LYS A 1038 24.35 -24.65 -3.33
C LYS A 1038 23.49 -25.72 -2.66
N SER A 1039 23.77 -25.98 -1.37
CA SER A 1039 22.99 -26.90 -0.54
C SER A 1039 21.51 -26.48 -0.47
N GLY A 1040 20.62 -27.46 -0.32
CA GLY A 1040 19.17 -27.26 -0.31
C GLY A 1040 18.49 -27.28 -1.70
N ILE A 1041 19.27 -27.38 -2.79
CA ILE A 1041 18.73 -27.59 -4.14
C ILE A 1041 18.22 -29.03 -4.30
N ARG A 1042 17.07 -29.16 -4.98
CA ARG A 1042 16.45 -30.44 -5.33
C ARG A 1042 16.01 -30.59 -6.78
N ALA A 1043 16.05 -29.52 -7.56
CA ALA A 1043 15.67 -29.49 -8.98
C ALA A 1043 16.38 -28.34 -9.71
N GLY A 1044 16.53 -28.49 -11.02
CA GLY A 1044 17.25 -27.55 -11.88
C GLY A 1044 16.53 -26.23 -12.16
N SER A 1045 17.19 -25.38 -12.95
CA SER A 1045 16.74 -24.05 -13.36
C SER A 1045 16.67 -23.93 -14.88
N SER A 1046 15.62 -23.30 -15.40
CA SER A 1046 15.49 -23.03 -16.85
C SER A 1046 16.45 -21.96 -17.38
N ALA A 1047 17.22 -21.32 -16.50
CA ALA A 1047 18.29 -20.37 -16.80
C ALA A 1047 19.41 -20.53 -15.75
N PHE A 1048 20.64 -20.18 -16.11
CA PHE A 1048 21.80 -20.28 -15.23
C PHE A 1048 22.07 -18.95 -14.50
N ASP A 1049 22.02 -18.97 -13.17
CA ASP A 1049 22.51 -17.88 -12.32
C ASP A 1049 23.65 -18.37 -11.41
N GLN A 1050 24.88 -17.97 -11.73
CA GLN A 1050 26.08 -18.33 -10.97
C GLN A 1050 26.09 -17.77 -9.53
N THR A 1051 25.43 -16.63 -9.30
CA THR A 1051 25.43 -15.92 -8.01
C THR A 1051 24.43 -16.52 -7.05
N GLY A 1052 23.21 -16.75 -7.56
CA GLY A 1052 22.08 -17.22 -6.78
C GLY A 1052 22.18 -18.68 -6.37
N GLU A 1053 22.70 -19.56 -7.24
CA GLU A 1053 22.58 -21.01 -7.06
C GLU A 1053 23.90 -21.80 -7.04
N TRP A 1054 25.06 -21.15 -7.25
CA TRP A 1054 26.36 -21.82 -7.32
C TRP A 1054 27.41 -21.20 -6.38
N ASN A 1055 28.29 -22.04 -5.84
CA ASN A 1055 29.53 -21.65 -5.17
C ASN A 1055 30.70 -21.84 -6.16
N SER A 1056 31.60 -20.86 -6.26
CA SER A 1056 32.70 -20.87 -7.23
C SER A 1056 34.08 -20.97 -6.55
N TYR A 1057 34.95 -21.82 -7.09
CA TYR A 1057 36.27 -22.14 -6.56
C TYR A 1057 37.36 -22.07 -7.65
N ALA A 1058 38.61 -21.86 -7.22
CA ALA A 1058 39.75 -21.74 -8.12
C ALA A 1058 40.12 -23.05 -8.83
N THR A 1059 40.75 -22.93 -9.99
CA THR A 1059 41.27 -24.04 -10.80
C THR A 1059 42.19 -24.94 -9.98
N GLY A 1060 41.93 -26.25 -9.98
CA GLY A 1060 42.62 -27.23 -9.11
C GLY A 1060 41.79 -27.75 -7.93
N THR A 1061 40.59 -27.23 -7.68
CA THR A 1061 39.75 -27.61 -6.53
C THR A 1061 38.96 -28.92 -6.77
N THR A 1062 39.66 -30.05 -6.80
CA THR A 1062 39.06 -31.38 -7.08
C THR A 1062 38.27 -31.98 -5.92
N GLN A 1063 38.59 -31.58 -4.68
CA GLN A 1063 38.24 -32.29 -3.43
C GLN A 1063 36.75 -32.56 -3.16
N TYR A 1064 35.84 -31.85 -3.84
CA TYR A 1064 34.39 -31.99 -3.67
C TYR A 1064 33.74 -32.92 -4.70
N PHE A 1065 34.42 -33.22 -5.81
CA PHE A 1065 33.83 -33.92 -6.95
C PHE A 1065 33.48 -35.36 -6.57
N GLY A 1066 32.26 -35.80 -6.91
CA GLY A 1066 31.69 -37.08 -6.47
C GLY A 1066 31.28 -37.11 -4.99
N GLN A 1067 31.33 -36.01 -4.24
CA GLN A 1067 30.93 -35.95 -2.82
C GLN A 1067 29.73 -35.03 -2.56
N HIS A 1068 28.91 -34.75 -3.58
CA HIS A 1068 27.78 -33.83 -3.44
C HIS A 1068 26.73 -34.33 -2.42
N THR A 1069 26.76 -33.74 -1.23
CA THR A 1069 25.73 -33.88 -0.19
C THR A 1069 24.80 -32.65 -0.23
N PRO A 1070 23.52 -32.81 -0.63
CA PRO A 1070 22.56 -31.71 -0.76
C PRO A 1070 22.21 -31.00 0.56
#